data_AF-Q239Q0-F1
#
_entry.id   AF-Q239Q0-F1
#
_cell.length_a   1.000
_cell.length_b   1.000
_cell.length_c   1.000
_cell.angle_alpha   90.00
_cell.angle_beta   90.00
_cell.angle_gamma   90.00
#
_symmetry.space_group_name_H-M   'P 1'
#
loop_
_entity.id
_entity.type
_entity.pdbx_description
1 polymer ?
#
loop_
_entity_poly.entity_id
_entity_poly.type
_entity_poly.pdbx_seq_one_letter_code
_entity_poly.pdbx_strand_id
1 'polypeptide(L)'
;MSKQKKFSFIRYFDIFAPPYYQKINQDHYKKKTVIGGVFSIIYVSASLGYFLYLMIYFYQGKISPKFNQFDEVQDEGIEYQIASEALFIQILQDGEDIIEIEKQNKIQYFDIYLKNQDRQINSYYYDNLIRFGESGNTYLSLKSEMIPLQGDGIEFTIEKCSGNLLRDQTYRCASENEIQELLQKQDLGVILSIGDLSFSIKNNEKKTRVFLSISSISLNSQAINLINLQLQQIQVQKGLLFQTSKKYVQIADLSQQTAQYTNRSPKGQPFCSMMVILNNVVKQTQVQYPLLSEVLAYVWGIASMLLLTGYIFKCIAEATLAQDFLGIQLKYYYKKTAIRLFGKADNEKINNTIIESKQEAEAILKQNETNKDMCVFEMQKEFLKMRTAIKLLLTPEQYSAIQMCGCDLINEELNYQNDQNEDQKAKDNVSNSQKEMDDKVLDLEISDIHSPLNKYQLDQSIQEVSQQKALNHLEIMNKVDTDNPYRQDCLQRFLNDNQFNYSKDQQENLIFDEDASSLGSGLGQCTNLSNLTLNLYWNRIGDKGALDLGFGLGKCTSLSNLTLYIQRNLIGGEGASGLGSGLGKCTNLSNLTLNLGHNQIGDEGASGLGSGLGKCTNLSNLTLYLQLNQIGVEGVLGLGSGLGKCTNLSNLALYLWQNYFDNEGASSLGSGLGKCTNLSNLTLDLWDNQIGDEGASGLGSGLGKCTNLSNLTLNLQYKQFTY
;
A
#
# COMPACT_ATOMS: atom_id res chain seq x y z
N MET A 1 46.62 -30.42 4.07
CA MET A 1 46.99 -29.11 4.65
C MET A 1 47.06 -27.93 3.64
N SER A 2 46.84 -28.10 2.32
CA SER A 2 47.00 -26.99 1.34
C SER A 2 45.70 -26.31 0.83
N LYS A 3 44.50 -26.86 1.08
CA LYS A 3 43.22 -26.24 0.61
C LYS A 3 42.63 -25.18 1.57
N GLN A 4 42.97 -25.20 2.87
CA GLN A 4 42.44 -24.24 3.85
C GLN A 4 43.01 -22.82 3.74
N LYS A 5 44.14 -22.61 3.04
CA LYS A 5 44.71 -21.26 2.85
C LYS A 5 44.00 -20.44 1.76
N LYS A 6 43.39 -21.07 0.75
CA LYS A 6 42.82 -20.37 -0.43
C LYS A 6 41.56 -19.54 -0.14
N PHE A 7 40.77 -19.89 0.88
CA PHE A 7 39.56 -19.13 1.25
C PHE A 7 39.77 -18.14 2.42
N SER A 8 41.02 -17.95 2.87
CA SER A 8 41.34 -17.03 3.97
C SER A 8 41.20 -15.55 3.56
N PHE A 9 41.45 -15.22 2.29
CA PHE A 9 41.39 -13.85 1.79
C PHE A 9 39.97 -13.27 1.78
N ILE A 10 38.97 -14.08 1.41
CA ILE A 10 37.56 -13.66 1.35
C ILE A 10 37.06 -13.17 2.71
N ARG A 11 37.58 -13.76 3.80
CA ARG A 11 37.23 -13.34 5.17
C ARG A 11 37.55 -11.87 5.41
N TYR A 12 38.58 -11.28 4.77
CA TYR A 12 38.92 -9.88 5.02
C TYR A 12 37.81 -8.90 4.60
N PHE A 13 36.96 -9.29 3.64
CA PHE A 13 35.86 -8.46 3.14
C PHE A 13 34.59 -8.56 3.99
N ASP A 14 34.56 -9.39 5.04
CA ASP A 14 33.40 -9.52 5.92
C ASP A 14 33.17 -8.22 6.71
N ILE A 15 32.32 -7.33 6.18
CA ILE A 15 31.93 -6.07 6.83
C ILE A 15 30.87 -6.30 7.92
N PHE A 16 30.24 -7.47 7.94
CA PHE A 16 29.18 -7.86 8.89
C PHE A 16 29.71 -8.67 10.07
N ALA A 17 31.05 -8.86 10.17
CA ALA A 17 31.67 -9.69 11.20
C ALA A 17 31.33 -9.20 12.63
N PRO A 18 30.75 -10.07 13.49
CA PRO A 18 30.46 -9.71 14.88
C PRO A 18 31.75 -9.56 15.70
N PRO A 19 31.76 -8.70 16.73
CA PRO A 19 32.87 -8.64 17.68
C PRO A 19 32.98 -9.98 18.42
N TYR A 20 34.19 -10.57 18.46
CA TYR A 20 34.43 -11.84 19.12
C TYR A 20 35.33 -11.62 20.35
N TYR A 21 34.76 -11.83 21.55
CA TYR A 21 35.49 -11.72 22.80
C TYR A 21 36.11 -13.06 23.18
N GLN A 22 37.44 -13.15 23.20
CA GLN A 22 38.15 -14.26 23.81
C GLN A 22 38.85 -13.75 25.06
N LYS A 23 38.39 -14.16 26.25
CA LYS A 23 38.87 -13.69 27.57
C LYS A 23 40.33 -14.08 27.92
N ILE A 24 41.13 -14.49 26.95
CA ILE A 24 42.50 -15.00 27.16
C ILE A 24 43.57 -13.95 26.84
N ASN A 25 43.26 -12.89 26.09
CA ASN A 25 44.08 -11.67 25.99
C ASN A 25 43.15 -10.51 25.61
N GLN A 26 43.33 -9.33 26.21
CA GLN A 26 42.46 -8.16 26.10
C GLN A 26 42.50 -7.45 24.72
N ASP A 27 42.57 -8.20 23.62
CA ASP A 27 42.53 -7.64 22.27
C ASP A 27 41.21 -7.97 21.57
N HIS A 28 40.58 -6.94 21.01
CA HIS A 28 39.31 -7.04 20.28
C HIS A 28 39.53 -7.68 18.91
N TYR A 29 39.30 -8.98 18.78
CA TYR A 29 39.32 -9.65 17.47
C TYR A 29 37.91 -9.72 16.89
N LYS A 30 37.65 -9.10 15.73
CA LYS A 30 36.47 -9.44 14.91
C LYS A 30 36.76 -10.76 14.21
N LYS A 31 36.03 -11.82 14.54
CA LYS A 31 36.24 -13.13 13.90
C LYS A 31 35.46 -13.19 12.59
N LYS A 32 36.12 -12.75 11.51
CA LYS A 32 35.56 -12.70 10.16
C LYS A 32 35.30 -14.09 9.59
N THR A 33 34.17 -14.26 8.91
CA THR A 33 33.72 -15.52 8.31
C THR A 33 33.86 -15.51 6.79
N VAL A 34 33.93 -16.70 6.16
CA VAL A 34 33.95 -16.80 4.69
C VAL A 34 32.59 -16.41 4.12
N ILE A 35 31.51 -16.84 4.79
CA ILE A 35 30.11 -16.58 4.38
C ILE A 35 29.82 -15.08 4.39
N GLY A 36 30.11 -14.39 5.50
CA GLY A 36 29.96 -12.94 5.58
C GLY A 36 30.83 -12.18 4.58
N GLY A 37 32.04 -12.66 4.31
CA GLY A 37 32.92 -12.11 3.27
C GLY A 37 32.36 -12.23 1.85
N VAL A 38 31.80 -13.38 1.47
CA VAL A 38 31.13 -13.57 0.17
C VAL A 38 29.93 -12.64 0.04
N PHE A 39 29.09 -12.57 1.08
CA PHE A 39 27.91 -11.71 1.07
C PHE A 39 28.29 -10.22 0.96
N SER A 40 29.33 -9.79 1.66
CA SER A 40 29.84 -8.42 1.59
C SER A 40 30.30 -8.04 0.18
N ILE A 41 30.93 -8.96 -0.54
CA ILE A 41 31.32 -8.75 -1.95
C ILE A 41 30.08 -8.64 -2.84
N ILE A 42 29.08 -9.50 -2.65
CA ILE A 42 27.81 -9.44 -3.38
C ILE A 42 27.11 -8.11 -3.13
N TYR A 43 27.03 -7.67 -1.87
CA TYR A 43 26.45 -6.40 -1.44
C TYR A 43 27.07 -5.21 -2.18
N VAL A 44 28.41 -5.07 -2.11
CA VAL A 44 29.12 -3.96 -2.74
C VAL A 44 28.98 -4.03 -4.26
N SER A 45 29.10 -5.23 -4.85
CA SER A 45 29.03 -5.41 -6.31
C SER A 45 27.63 -5.12 -6.85
N ALA A 46 26.57 -5.57 -6.17
CA ALA A 46 25.19 -5.31 -6.55
C ALA A 46 24.85 -3.83 -6.41
N SER A 47 25.26 -3.18 -5.31
CA SER A 47 25.02 -1.74 -5.09
C SER A 47 25.76 -0.89 -6.12
N LEU A 48 27.04 -1.20 -6.40
CA LEU A 48 27.82 -0.52 -7.42
C LEU A 48 27.27 -0.77 -8.83
N GLY A 49 26.88 -2.01 -9.13
CA GLY A 49 26.27 -2.36 -10.42
C GLY A 49 24.96 -1.61 -10.66
N TYR A 50 24.12 -1.51 -9.63
CA TYR A 50 22.87 -0.74 -9.70
C TYR A 50 23.12 0.77 -9.84
N PHE A 51 24.11 1.32 -9.13
CA PHE A 51 24.53 2.70 -9.33
C PHE A 51 24.98 2.97 -10.77
N LEU A 52 25.86 2.12 -11.33
CA LEU A 52 26.32 2.26 -12.71
C LEU A 52 25.16 2.16 -13.71
N TYR A 53 24.23 1.23 -13.49
CA TYR A 53 23.01 1.10 -14.28
C TYR A 53 22.17 2.39 -14.27
N LEU A 54 21.91 2.94 -13.08
CA LEU A 54 21.16 4.18 -12.93
C LEU A 54 21.89 5.38 -13.53
N MET A 55 23.22 5.44 -13.44
CA MET A 55 24.01 6.49 -14.08
C MET A 55 23.90 6.43 -15.61
N ILE A 56 23.91 5.24 -16.21
CA ILE A 56 23.66 5.08 -17.66
C ILE A 56 22.26 5.58 -18.02
N TYR A 57 21.23 5.19 -17.26
CA TYR A 57 19.85 5.64 -17.49
C TYR A 57 19.68 7.15 -17.30
N PHE A 58 20.37 7.73 -16.32
CA PHE A 58 20.41 9.16 -16.05
C PHE A 58 21.00 9.93 -17.24
N TYR A 59 22.16 9.50 -17.74
CA TYR A 59 22.79 10.13 -18.92
C TYR A 59 21.96 9.95 -20.21
N GLN A 60 21.25 8.83 -20.33
CA GLN A 60 20.31 8.60 -21.44
C GLN A 60 19.00 9.38 -21.29
N GLY A 61 18.78 10.11 -20.20
CA GLY A 61 17.53 10.85 -19.95
C GLY A 61 16.30 9.96 -19.81
N LYS A 62 16.49 8.68 -19.46
CA LYS A 62 15.40 7.69 -19.33
C LYS A 62 14.72 7.69 -17.96
N ILE A 63 15.28 8.43 -16.99
CA ILE A 63 14.63 8.63 -15.71
C ILE A 63 13.58 9.73 -15.88
N SER A 64 12.32 9.39 -15.63
CA SER A 64 11.19 10.31 -15.82
C SER A 64 11.38 11.60 -15.01
N PRO A 65 11.19 12.78 -15.62
CA PRO A 65 11.18 14.03 -14.89
C PRO A 65 9.90 14.15 -14.03
N LYS A 66 9.97 14.97 -12.99
CA LYS A 66 8.79 15.44 -12.26
C LYS A 66 8.06 16.47 -13.12
N PHE A 67 6.74 16.40 -13.15
CA PHE A 67 5.90 17.30 -13.94
C PHE A 67 4.81 17.89 -13.05
N ASN A 68 4.63 19.21 -13.11
CA ASN A 68 3.50 19.92 -12.55
C ASN A 68 2.83 20.72 -13.66
N GLN A 69 1.51 20.66 -13.74
CA GLN A 69 0.74 21.33 -14.78
C GLN A 69 -0.55 21.90 -14.20
N PHE A 70 -0.85 23.15 -14.55
CA PHE A 70 -2.08 23.86 -14.17
C PHE A 70 -2.41 24.92 -15.22
N ASP A 71 -3.66 25.34 -15.26
CA ASP A 71 -4.10 26.44 -16.12
C ASP A 71 -4.07 27.75 -15.32
N GLU A 72 -3.54 28.81 -15.93
CA GLU A 72 -3.39 30.13 -15.32
C GLU A 72 -4.07 31.18 -16.22
N VAL A 73 -4.97 31.97 -15.65
CA VAL A 73 -5.62 33.09 -16.35
C VAL A 73 -4.69 34.29 -16.32
N GLN A 74 -4.40 34.89 -17.47
CA GLN A 74 -3.51 36.06 -17.57
C GLN A 74 -4.31 37.36 -17.54
N ASP A 75 -4.14 38.17 -16.48
CA ASP A 75 -4.85 39.43 -16.31
C ASP A 75 -4.45 40.51 -17.32
N GLU A 76 -3.18 40.55 -17.74
CA GLU A 76 -2.66 41.51 -18.71
C GLU A 76 -2.81 41.05 -20.17
N GLY A 77 -3.39 39.86 -20.38
CA GLY A 77 -3.40 39.18 -21.68
C GLY A 77 -2.05 38.54 -22.03
N ILE A 78 -1.99 37.85 -23.17
CA ILE A 78 -0.76 37.24 -23.66
C ILE A 78 -0.52 37.57 -25.14
N GLU A 79 0.74 37.77 -25.50
CA GLU A 79 1.17 37.99 -26.88
C GLU A 79 1.92 36.76 -27.42
N TYR A 80 1.66 36.42 -28.69
CA TYR A 80 2.34 35.33 -29.40
C TYR A 80 2.59 35.72 -30.86
N GLN A 81 3.76 35.36 -31.38
CA GLN A 81 4.13 35.64 -32.77
C GLN A 81 4.14 34.36 -33.59
N ILE A 82 3.41 34.36 -34.70
CA ILE A 82 3.38 33.26 -35.67
C ILE A 82 4.04 33.73 -36.96
N ALA A 83 4.97 32.94 -37.48
CA ALA A 83 5.54 33.20 -38.81
C ALA A 83 4.48 32.97 -39.89
N SER A 84 4.31 33.90 -40.83
CA SER A 84 3.29 33.80 -41.87
C SER A 84 3.46 32.55 -42.76
N GLU A 85 4.70 32.09 -42.92
CA GLU A 85 5.02 30.86 -43.67
C GLU A 85 4.60 29.56 -42.96
N ALA A 86 4.32 29.62 -41.66
CA ALA A 86 3.77 28.51 -40.88
C ALA A 86 2.25 28.38 -41.06
N LEU A 87 1.61 29.29 -41.79
CA LEU A 87 0.18 29.30 -42.07
C LEU A 87 -0.07 28.88 -43.52
N PHE A 88 -0.94 27.89 -43.71
CA PHE A 88 -1.30 27.42 -45.04
C PHE A 88 -2.76 27.02 -45.12
N ILE A 89 -3.36 27.24 -46.29
CA ILE A 89 -4.74 26.88 -46.60
C ILE A 89 -4.74 25.87 -47.75
N GLN A 90 -5.59 24.86 -47.63
CA GLN A 90 -6.00 23.98 -48.71
C GLN A 90 -7.51 24.07 -48.88
N ILE A 91 -7.96 24.10 -50.13
CA ILE A 91 -9.38 24.02 -50.47
C ILE A 91 -9.56 22.80 -51.34
N LEU A 92 -10.42 21.87 -50.91
CA LEU A 92 -10.59 20.57 -51.54
C LEU A 92 -12.02 20.43 -52.07
N GLN A 93 -12.15 19.91 -53.29
CA GLN A 93 -13.41 19.41 -53.83
C GLN A 93 -13.25 17.93 -54.15
N ASP A 94 -14.01 17.07 -53.48
CA ASP A 94 -13.93 15.60 -53.65
C ASP A 94 -12.49 15.01 -53.54
N GLY A 95 -11.65 15.66 -52.72
CA GLY A 95 -10.25 15.26 -52.54
C GLY A 95 -9.25 15.85 -53.54
N GLU A 96 -9.71 16.57 -54.58
CA GLU A 96 -8.87 17.35 -55.50
C GLU A 96 -8.67 18.78 -54.96
N ASP A 97 -7.45 19.31 -55.03
CA ASP A 97 -7.15 20.67 -54.58
C ASP A 97 -7.69 21.71 -55.58
N ILE A 98 -8.30 22.79 -55.08
CA ILE A 98 -8.83 23.87 -55.91
C ILE A 98 -7.78 24.39 -56.89
N ILE A 99 -6.50 24.39 -56.52
CA ILE A 99 -5.43 24.88 -57.38
C ILE A 99 -5.26 23.99 -58.61
N GLU A 100 -5.46 22.68 -58.49
CA GLU A 100 -5.43 21.75 -59.62
C GLU A 100 -6.63 21.98 -60.55
N ILE A 101 -7.81 22.23 -59.98
CA ILE A 101 -9.04 22.58 -60.72
C ILE A 101 -8.86 23.93 -61.44
N GLU A 102 -8.28 24.93 -60.77
CA GLU A 102 -7.97 26.25 -61.34
C GLU A 102 -7.00 26.12 -62.51
N LYS A 103 -5.98 25.27 -62.37
CA LYS A 103 -4.98 24.99 -63.42
C LYS A 103 -5.54 24.30 -64.64
N GLN A 104 -6.44 23.32 -64.47
CA GLN A 104 -7.10 22.63 -65.57
C GLN A 104 -7.98 23.57 -66.39
N ASN A 105 -8.72 24.44 -65.71
CA ASN A 105 -9.70 25.32 -66.35
C ASN A 105 -9.13 26.69 -66.76
N LYS A 106 -7.94 27.06 -66.26
CA LYS A 106 -7.33 28.40 -66.38
C LYS A 106 -8.25 29.51 -65.81
N ILE A 107 -8.92 29.20 -64.72
CA ILE A 107 -9.87 30.09 -64.03
C ILE A 107 -9.50 30.11 -62.55
N GLN A 108 -9.37 31.29 -61.96
CA GLN A 108 -9.23 31.45 -60.50
C GLN A 108 -10.60 31.75 -59.90
N TYR A 109 -11.01 30.98 -58.88
CA TYR A 109 -12.33 31.12 -58.25
C TYR A 109 -12.30 32.12 -57.09
N PHE A 110 -11.26 32.04 -56.24
CA PHE A 110 -11.23 32.77 -54.98
C PHE A 110 -9.95 33.56 -54.76
N ASP A 111 -10.10 34.78 -54.25
CA ASP A 111 -9.02 35.54 -53.64
C ASP A 111 -8.94 35.16 -52.17
N ILE A 112 -7.73 34.85 -51.70
CA ILE A 112 -7.49 34.45 -50.32
C ILE A 112 -6.46 35.40 -49.75
N TYR A 113 -6.82 36.05 -48.65
CA TYR A 113 -5.94 36.97 -47.96
C TYR A 113 -6.00 36.74 -46.46
N LEU A 114 -4.95 37.21 -45.81
CA LEU A 114 -4.80 37.22 -44.36
C LEU A 114 -4.70 38.68 -43.91
N LYS A 115 -5.48 39.05 -42.90
CA LYS A 115 -5.41 40.34 -42.23
C LYS A 115 -4.91 40.16 -40.81
N ASN A 116 -3.99 41.01 -40.40
CA ASN A 116 -3.53 41.10 -39.01
C ASN A 116 -3.32 42.59 -38.69
N GLN A 117 -4.10 43.10 -37.75
CA GLN A 117 -4.20 44.54 -37.49
C GLN A 117 -4.50 45.32 -38.79
N ASP A 118 -3.72 46.36 -39.12
CA ASP A 118 -3.89 47.17 -40.34
C ASP A 118 -3.23 46.56 -41.60
N ARG A 119 -2.59 45.38 -41.50
CA ARG A 119 -1.86 44.77 -42.60
C ARG A 119 -2.70 43.70 -43.29
N GLN A 120 -2.88 43.83 -44.60
CA GLN A 120 -3.40 42.78 -45.47
C GLN A 120 -2.25 42.11 -46.22
N ILE A 121 -2.16 40.78 -46.11
CA ILE A 121 -1.17 39.93 -46.77
C ILE A 121 -1.90 39.03 -47.75
N ASN A 122 -1.52 39.12 -49.01
CA ASN A 122 -2.09 38.30 -50.07
C ASN A 122 -1.50 36.89 -50.03
N SER A 123 -2.30 35.91 -50.44
CA SER A 123 -1.80 34.56 -50.65
C SER A 123 -0.98 34.42 -51.92
N TYR A 124 -0.09 33.44 -51.93
CA TYR A 124 0.65 32.99 -53.10
C TYR A 124 0.71 31.47 -53.12
N TYR A 125 0.96 30.91 -54.30
CA TYR A 125 1.04 29.46 -54.48
C TYR A 125 2.49 28.97 -54.38
N TYR A 126 2.74 27.98 -53.54
CA TYR A 126 4.05 27.34 -53.43
C TYR A 126 3.92 25.91 -52.90
N ASP A 127 4.52 24.95 -53.59
CA ASP A 127 4.62 23.54 -53.16
C ASP A 127 3.25 22.90 -52.83
N ASN A 128 2.30 23.03 -53.77
CA ASN A 128 0.92 22.53 -53.64
C ASN A 128 0.14 23.08 -52.44
N LEU A 129 0.54 24.24 -51.90
CA LEU A 129 -0.09 24.90 -50.77
C LEU A 129 -0.30 26.39 -51.03
N ILE A 130 -1.38 26.94 -50.49
CA ILE A 130 -1.63 28.39 -50.46
C ILE A 130 -0.97 28.95 -49.19
N ARG A 131 0.06 29.78 -49.36
CA ARG A 131 0.87 30.37 -48.27
C ARG A 131 0.73 31.89 -48.23
N PHE A 132 1.23 32.51 -47.18
CA PHE A 132 1.10 33.96 -46.92
C PHE A 132 2.45 34.63 -46.64
N GLY A 133 2.70 35.79 -47.26
CA GLY A 133 3.88 36.65 -47.04
C GLY A 133 5.13 36.26 -47.84
N GLU A 134 6.18 37.10 -47.79
CA GLU A 134 7.49 36.75 -48.37
C GLU A 134 8.26 35.80 -47.43
N SER A 135 8.93 34.78 -47.98
CA SER A 135 9.62 33.73 -47.22
C SER A 135 10.56 34.30 -46.15
N GLY A 136 10.40 33.84 -44.90
CA GLY A 136 11.34 34.00 -43.80
C GLY A 136 11.24 35.23 -42.89
N ASN A 137 10.50 36.29 -43.23
CA ASN A 137 10.61 37.58 -42.49
C ASN A 137 9.32 38.19 -41.95
N THR A 138 8.14 37.58 -42.20
CA THR A 138 6.88 38.17 -41.73
C THR A 138 6.33 37.42 -40.51
N TYR A 139 6.29 38.10 -39.36
CA TYR A 139 5.68 37.61 -38.13
C TYR A 139 4.37 38.34 -37.87
N LEU A 140 3.35 37.57 -37.52
CA LEU A 140 2.01 38.04 -37.20
C LEU A 140 1.85 37.98 -35.69
N SER A 141 1.52 39.13 -35.09
CA SER A 141 1.28 39.18 -33.65
C SER A 141 -0.17 38.85 -33.36
N LEU A 142 -0.36 37.96 -32.40
CA LEU A 142 -1.64 37.67 -31.78
C LEU A 142 -1.57 38.18 -30.35
N LYS A 143 -2.62 38.85 -29.89
CA LYS A 143 -2.70 39.33 -28.51
C LYS A 143 -4.09 39.01 -27.94
N SER A 144 -4.14 38.38 -26.77
CA SER A 144 -5.39 38.27 -26.01
C SER A 144 -5.54 39.43 -25.02
N GLU A 145 -6.78 39.75 -24.69
CA GLU A 145 -7.13 40.65 -23.59
C GLU A 145 -7.82 39.88 -22.44
N MET A 146 -8.05 40.55 -21.31
CA MET A 146 -8.74 39.94 -20.15
C MET A 146 -10.15 39.45 -20.52
N ILE A 147 -10.81 40.11 -21.47
CA ILE A 147 -12.13 39.73 -21.95
C ILE A 147 -11.99 38.60 -22.99
N PRO A 148 -12.69 37.47 -22.81
CA PRO A 148 -12.64 36.37 -23.78
C PRO A 148 -13.00 36.86 -25.19
N LEU A 149 -12.24 36.41 -26.18
CA LEU A 149 -12.46 36.70 -27.60
C LEU A 149 -12.21 38.18 -28.02
N GLN A 150 -11.56 38.97 -27.16
CA GLN A 150 -11.08 40.32 -27.47
C GLN A 150 -9.55 40.35 -27.62
N GLY A 151 -9.06 41.23 -28.50
CA GLY A 151 -7.64 41.42 -28.80
C GLY A 151 -7.31 41.39 -30.29
N ASP A 152 -6.02 41.34 -30.60
CA ASP A 152 -5.53 41.33 -31.98
C ASP A 152 -5.45 39.89 -32.50
N GLY A 153 -6.29 39.59 -33.49
CA GLY A 153 -6.35 38.30 -34.16
C GLY A 153 -5.72 38.30 -35.55
N ILE A 154 -5.70 37.12 -36.16
CA ILE A 154 -5.42 36.93 -37.58
C ILE A 154 -6.74 36.52 -38.25
N GLU A 155 -7.19 37.29 -39.23
CA GLU A 155 -8.38 36.96 -40.02
C GLU A 155 -7.97 36.42 -41.39
N PHE A 156 -8.34 35.19 -41.69
CA PHE A 156 -8.31 34.66 -43.05
C PHE A 156 -9.64 34.90 -43.71
N THR A 157 -9.60 35.32 -44.96
CA THR A 157 -10.84 35.54 -45.72
C THR A 157 -10.72 34.98 -47.12
N ILE A 158 -11.78 34.29 -47.54
CA ILE A 158 -11.94 33.73 -48.89
C ILE A 158 -13.05 34.51 -49.58
N GLU A 159 -12.69 35.29 -50.59
CA GLU A 159 -13.59 36.15 -51.36
C GLU A 159 -13.64 35.73 -52.82
N LYS A 160 -14.61 36.28 -53.55
CA LYS A 160 -14.66 36.13 -55.00
C LYS A 160 -13.41 36.72 -55.64
N CYS A 161 -12.86 36.03 -56.64
CA CYS A 161 -11.74 36.54 -57.44
C CYS A 161 -12.03 37.96 -57.98
N SER A 162 -11.17 38.92 -57.65
CA SER A 162 -11.29 40.34 -58.02
C SER A 162 -10.56 40.70 -59.32
N GLY A 163 -9.59 39.87 -59.72
CA GLY A 163 -8.76 40.05 -60.92
C GLY A 163 -7.46 40.82 -60.65
N ASN A 164 -7.34 41.43 -59.47
CA ASN A 164 -6.14 42.18 -59.08
C ASN A 164 -5.01 41.27 -58.56
N LEU A 165 -5.35 40.05 -58.11
CA LEU A 165 -4.47 39.13 -57.41
C LEU A 165 -4.50 37.73 -58.04
N LEU A 166 -4.27 37.67 -59.35
CA LEU A 166 -4.21 36.39 -60.07
C LEU A 166 -2.93 35.63 -59.69
N ARG A 167 -3.09 34.38 -59.26
CA ARG A 167 -1.98 33.46 -58.95
C ARG A 167 -1.13 33.14 -60.18
N ASP A 168 -1.76 33.10 -61.36
CA ASP A 168 -1.12 32.92 -62.65
C ASP A 168 -1.67 33.97 -63.63
N GLN A 169 -0.79 34.67 -64.33
CA GLN A 169 -1.17 35.72 -65.29
C GLN A 169 -1.98 35.20 -66.48
N THR A 170 -1.96 33.89 -66.74
CA THR A 170 -2.74 33.25 -67.81
C THR A 170 -4.18 32.94 -67.40
N TYR A 171 -4.53 33.10 -66.12
CA TYR A 171 -5.86 32.77 -65.62
C TYR A 171 -6.79 33.98 -65.69
N ARG A 172 -8.09 33.72 -65.81
CA ARG A 172 -9.14 34.74 -65.61
C ARG A 172 -9.89 34.48 -64.31
N CYS A 173 -10.54 35.51 -63.77
CA CYS A 173 -11.45 35.29 -62.64
C CYS A 173 -12.73 34.56 -63.08
N ALA A 174 -13.23 33.71 -62.17
CA ALA A 174 -14.52 33.07 -62.30
C ALA A 174 -15.67 34.09 -62.24
N SER A 175 -16.66 33.90 -63.11
CA SER A 175 -17.96 34.57 -63.02
C SER A 175 -18.78 34.02 -61.85
N GLU A 176 -19.85 34.71 -61.48
CA GLU A 176 -20.74 34.25 -60.39
C GLU A 176 -21.36 32.88 -60.72
N ASN A 177 -21.76 32.68 -61.98
CA ASN A 177 -22.36 31.43 -62.43
C ASN A 177 -21.37 30.27 -62.35
N GLU A 178 -20.09 30.49 -62.69
CA GLU A 178 -19.06 29.44 -62.60
C GLU A 178 -18.76 29.02 -61.16
N ILE A 179 -18.80 29.96 -60.21
CA ILE A 179 -18.68 29.63 -58.78
C ILE A 179 -19.92 28.86 -58.31
N GLN A 180 -21.12 29.24 -58.76
CA GLN A 180 -22.34 28.50 -58.44
C GLN A 180 -22.33 27.09 -59.04
N GLU A 181 -21.88 26.91 -60.28
CA GLU A 181 -21.72 25.60 -60.91
C GLU A 181 -20.69 24.74 -60.16
N LEU A 182 -19.59 25.33 -59.69
CA LEU A 182 -18.60 24.65 -58.86
C LEU A 182 -19.25 24.14 -57.56
N LEU A 183 -19.95 25.01 -56.83
CA LEU A 183 -20.58 24.70 -55.54
C LEU A 183 -21.83 23.81 -55.68
N GLN A 184 -22.49 23.79 -56.84
CA GLN A 184 -23.61 22.88 -57.11
C GLN A 184 -23.16 21.44 -57.31
N LYS A 185 -21.95 21.21 -57.82
CA LYS A 185 -21.39 19.85 -57.93
C LYS A 185 -21.18 19.25 -56.54
N GLN A 186 -20.49 19.99 -55.67
CA GLN A 186 -20.17 19.57 -54.31
C GLN A 186 -19.63 20.76 -53.50
N ASP A 187 -19.87 20.73 -52.19
CA ASP A 187 -19.28 21.68 -51.25
C ASP A 187 -17.74 21.60 -51.25
N LEU A 188 -17.10 22.74 -51.00
CA LEU A 188 -15.64 22.81 -50.87
C LEU A 188 -15.26 22.65 -49.40
N GLY A 189 -14.36 21.72 -49.09
CA GLY A 189 -13.70 21.66 -47.79
C GLY A 189 -12.56 22.69 -47.73
N VAL A 190 -12.47 23.43 -46.63
CA VAL A 190 -11.39 24.40 -46.37
C VAL A 190 -10.61 23.90 -45.16
N ILE A 191 -9.32 23.65 -45.33
CA ILE A 191 -8.41 23.22 -44.27
C ILE A 191 -7.41 24.34 -44.04
N LEU A 192 -7.50 24.98 -42.88
CA LEU A 192 -6.47 25.89 -42.39
C LEU A 192 -5.50 25.11 -41.50
N SER A 193 -4.22 25.28 -41.76
CA SER A 193 -3.16 24.65 -40.99
C SER A 193 -2.25 25.70 -40.36
N ILE A 194 -1.96 25.51 -39.07
CA ILE A 194 -1.13 26.40 -38.26
C ILE A 194 0.07 25.60 -37.73
N GLY A 195 1.26 25.89 -38.25
CA GLY A 195 2.51 25.31 -37.81
C GLY A 195 3.07 26.01 -36.58
N ASP A 196 3.60 25.24 -35.63
CA ASP A 196 4.28 25.73 -34.43
C ASP A 196 5.54 24.91 -34.13
N LEU A 197 6.58 25.56 -33.62
CA LEU A 197 7.84 24.91 -33.25
C LEU A 197 7.85 24.57 -31.75
N SER A 198 7.16 23.48 -31.41
CA SER A 198 6.94 23.06 -30.03
C SER A 198 8.11 22.24 -29.43
N PHE A 199 8.39 22.42 -28.14
CA PHE A 199 9.41 21.67 -27.41
C PHE A 199 8.91 20.27 -27.00
N SER A 200 9.62 19.23 -27.42
CA SER A 200 9.34 17.84 -27.05
C SER A 200 10.07 17.48 -25.76
N ILE A 201 9.34 17.31 -24.66
CA ILE A 201 9.92 16.94 -23.35
C ILE A 201 10.66 15.60 -23.42
N LYS A 202 10.10 14.61 -24.13
CA LYS A 202 10.70 13.27 -24.28
C LYS A 202 12.01 13.29 -25.06
N ASN A 203 12.07 14.05 -26.15
CA ASN A 203 13.23 14.08 -27.05
C ASN A 203 14.21 15.21 -26.73
N ASN A 204 13.82 16.14 -25.83
CA ASN A 204 14.59 17.32 -25.45
C ASN A 204 15.04 18.16 -26.66
N GLU A 205 14.19 18.24 -27.68
CA GLU A 205 14.41 18.97 -28.93
C GLU A 205 13.11 19.67 -29.35
N LYS A 206 13.24 20.72 -30.16
CA LYS A 206 12.07 21.35 -30.78
C LYS A 206 11.61 20.54 -31.99
N LYS A 207 10.30 20.34 -32.12
CA LYS A 207 9.66 19.65 -33.24
C LYS A 207 8.53 20.50 -33.79
N THR A 208 8.39 20.50 -35.11
CA THR A 208 7.23 21.11 -35.76
C THR A 208 5.97 20.32 -35.42
N ARG A 209 4.97 21.01 -34.89
CA ARG A 209 3.59 20.54 -34.75
C ARG A 209 2.70 21.35 -35.69
N VAL A 210 1.70 20.70 -36.26
CA VAL A 210 0.72 21.33 -37.14
C VAL A 210 -0.65 21.14 -36.53
N PHE A 211 -1.40 22.22 -36.38
CA PHE A 211 -2.78 22.23 -35.94
C PHE A 211 -3.68 22.45 -37.16
N LEU A 212 -4.80 21.74 -37.22
CA LEU A 212 -5.73 21.78 -38.35
C LEU A 212 -7.08 22.33 -37.90
N SER A 213 -7.65 23.22 -38.71
CA SER A 213 -8.99 23.76 -38.60
C SER A 213 -9.73 23.48 -39.90
N ILE A 214 -10.96 22.99 -39.82
CA ILE A 214 -11.71 22.52 -40.99
C ILE A 214 -13.04 23.29 -41.08
N SER A 215 -13.30 23.88 -42.24
CA SER A 215 -14.57 24.56 -42.56
C SER A 215 -15.08 24.04 -43.92
N SER A 216 -16.31 24.40 -44.28
CA SER A 216 -16.82 24.18 -45.63
C SER A 216 -17.31 25.48 -46.26
N ILE A 217 -17.30 25.54 -47.59
CA ILE A 217 -17.99 26.55 -48.38
C ILE A 217 -19.09 25.83 -49.15
N SER A 218 -20.34 26.19 -48.85
CA SER A 218 -21.53 25.61 -49.47
C SER A 218 -22.33 26.69 -50.21
N LEU A 219 -23.14 26.28 -51.19
CA LEU A 219 -23.96 27.18 -51.99
C LEU A 219 -24.85 28.07 -51.10
N ASN A 220 -24.88 29.39 -51.37
CA ASN A 220 -25.68 30.40 -50.66
C ASN A 220 -25.43 30.52 -49.14
N SER A 221 -24.33 29.96 -48.64
CA SER A 221 -23.93 30.06 -47.24
C SER A 221 -22.66 30.90 -47.07
N GLN A 222 -22.50 31.50 -45.89
CA GLN A 222 -21.26 32.08 -45.43
C GLN A 222 -20.80 31.35 -44.18
N ALA A 223 -19.57 30.87 -44.17
CA ALA A 223 -18.96 30.28 -42.97
C ALA A 223 -18.14 31.34 -42.22
N ILE A 224 -18.36 31.48 -40.92
CA ILE A 224 -17.55 32.29 -40.01
C ILE A 224 -16.99 31.35 -38.95
N ASN A 225 -15.67 31.25 -38.87
CA ASN A 225 -14.98 30.37 -37.94
C ASN A 225 -14.23 31.23 -36.92
N LEU A 226 -14.38 30.88 -35.65
CA LEU A 226 -13.62 31.44 -34.54
C LEU A 226 -12.70 30.35 -34.01
N ILE A 227 -11.40 30.56 -34.18
CA ILE A 227 -10.34 29.62 -33.86
C ILE A 227 -9.57 30.17 -32.66
N ASN A 228 -9.75 29.53 -31.52
CA ASN A 228 -9.13 29.89 -30.25
C ASN A 228 -7.90 29.03 -30.02
N LEU A 229 -6.73 29.66 -29.98
CA LEU A 229 -5.46 29.03 -29.64
C LEU A 229 -5.19 29.13 -28.14
N GLN A 230 -4.95 27.99 -27.48
CA GLN A 230 -4.48 27.96 -26.10
C GLN A 230 -2.95 27.84 -26.09
N LEU A 231 -2.26 28.72 -25.37
CA LEU A 231 -0.81 28.65 -25.24
C LEU A 231 -0.38 27.78 -24.06
N GLN A 232 0.81 27.22 -24.15
CA GLN A 232 1.50 26.52 -23.08
C GLN A 232 2.87 27.15 -22.85
N GLN A 233 3.17 27.44 -21.59
CA GLN A 233 4.49 27.84 -21.14
C GLN A 233 5.16 26.68 -20.40
N ILE A 234 6.24 26.17 -20.98
CA ILE A 234 7.01 25.06 -20.41
C ILE A 234 8.29 25.61 -19.77
N GLN A 235 8.41 25.48 -18.46
CA GLN A 235 9.62 25.76 -17.72
C GLN A 235 10.39 24.45 -17.47
N VAL A 236 11.52 24.28 -18.15
CA VAL A 236 12.38 23.11 -18.03
C VAL A 236 13.55 23.41 -17.11
N GLN A 237 13.65 22.66 -16.01
CA GLN A 237 14.75 22.72 -15.06
C GLN A 237 15.66 21.51 -15.25
N LYS A 238 16.93 21.75 -15.62
CA LYS A 238 17.91 20.69 -15.92
C LYS A 238 19.30 21.03 -15.40
N GLY A 239 19.97 20.04 -14.81
CA GLY A 239 21.36 20.08 -14.42
C GLY A 239 21.73 18.93 -13.49
N LEU A 240 23.03 18.65 -13.33
CA LEU A 240 23.51 17.48 -12.58
C LEU A 240 23.38 17.67 -11.06
N LEU A 241 23.86 18.82 -10.56
CA LEU A 241 23.83 19.21 -9.14
C LEU A 241 23.04 20.50 -8.92
N PHE A 242 23.14 21.44 -9.86
CA PHE A 242 22.38 22.70 -9.87
C PHE A 242 21.58 22.77 -11.15
N GLN A 243 20.31 23.14 -11.06
CA GLN A 243 19.43 23.22 -12.21
C GLN A 243 19.46 24.61 -12.84
N THR A 244 19.55 24.63 -14.16
CA THR A 244 19.28 25.82 -14.98
C THR A 244 17.85 25.76 -15.48
N SER A 245 17.16 26.90 -15.53
CA SER A 245 15.80 26.99 -16.01
C SER A 245 15.75 27.61 -17.40
N LYS A 246 15.05 26.95 -18.33
CA LYS A 246 14.72 27.48 -19.66
C LYS A 246 13.21 27.50 -19.85
N LYS A 247 12.68 28.59 -20.39
CA LYS A 247 11.25 28.73 -20.72
C LYS A 247 11.03 28.53 -22.22
N TYR A 248 9.98 27.82 -22.57
CA TYR A 248 9.49 27.64 -23.93
C TYR A 248 8.02 28.04 -23.97
N VAL A 249 7.63 28.80 -24.99
CA VAL A 249 6.23 29.15 -25.26
C VAL A 249 5.84 28.47 -26.56
N GLN A 250 4.67 27.83 -26.59
CA GLN A 250 4.19 27.07 -27.73
C GLN A 250 2.66 27.01 -27.73
N ILE A 251 2.07 26.59 -28.85
CA ILE A 251 0.64 26.30 -28.92
C ILE A 251 0.38 24.95 -28.23
N ALA A 252 -0.50 24.96 -27.24
CA ALA A 252 -0.93 23.77 -26.51
C ALA A 252 -1.98 23.02 -27.33
N ASP A 253 -3.02 23.77 -27.70
CA ASP A 253 -4.27 23.26 -28.26
C ASP A 253 -4.95 24.29 -29.16
N LEU A 254 -5.84 23.81 -30.03
CA LEU A 254 -6.65 24.60 -30.95
C LEU A 254 -8.11 24.19 -30.79
N SER A 255 -8.98 25.14 -30.50
CA SER A 255 -10.43 24.95 -30.48
C SER A 255 -11.11 25.80 -31.53
N GLN A 256 -12.13 25.26 -32.19
CA GLN A 256 -12.83 25.92 -33.29
C GLN A 256 -14.33 25.98 -33.00
N GLN A 257 -14.93 27.14 -33.28
CA GLN A 257 -16.38 27.33 -33.31
C GLN A 257 -16.77 27.85 -34.70
N THR A 258 -17.78 27.25 -35.32
CA THR A 258 -18.22 27.61 -36.68
C THR A 258 -19.66 28.08 -36.64
N ALA A 259 -19.92 29.25 -37.23
CA ALA A 259 -21.24 29.75 -37.53
C ALA A 259 -21.47 29.75 -39.04
N GLN A 260 -22.59 29.18 -39.49
CA GLN A 260 -23.00 29.20 -40.89
C GLN A 260 -24.25 30.06 -41.06
N TYR A 261 -24.17 31.05 -41.94
CA TYR A 261 -25.29 31.94 -42.26
C TYR A 261 -25.84 31.60 -43.65
N THR A 262 -27.15 31.34 -43.73
CA THR A 262 -27.86 31.16 -45.00
C THR A 262 -28.37 32.50 -45.52
N ASN A 263 -28.53 32.63 -46.83
CA ASN A 263 -28.92 33.88 -47.52
C ASN A 263 -27.83 34.97 -47.51
N ARG A 264 -26.60 34.60 -47.90
CA ARG A 264 -25.51 35.55 -48.12
C ARG A 264 -25.93 36.65 -49.10
N SER A 265 -25.66 37.91 -48.75
CA SER A 265 -25.82 39.02 -49.68
C SER A 265 -24.75 38.93 -50.78
N PRO A 266 -25.12 38.94 -52.07
CA PRO A 266 -24.18 38.65 -53.16
C PRO A 266 -23.11 39.72 -53.39
N LYS A 267 -23.13 40.87 -52.69
CA LYS A 267 -22.14 41.95 -52.88
C LYS A 267 -21.22 42.10 -51.67
N GLY A 268 -19.96 41.69 -51.84
CA GLY A 268 -18.84 42.10 -50.99
C GLY A 268 -18.71 41.38 -49.64
N GLN A 269 -19.51 40.35 -49.36
CA GLN A 269 -19.29 39.47 -48.21
C GLN A 269 -18.36 38.33 -48.59
N PRO A 270 -17.52 37.80 -47.69
CA PRO A 270 -16.69 36.65 -47.99
C PRO A 270 -17.48 35.32 -48.02
N PHE A 271 -16.96 34.32 -48.71
CA PHE A 271 -17.49 32.95 -48.69
C PHE A 271 -17.15 32.26 -47.37
N CYS A 272 -15.95 32.49 -46.85
CA CYS A 272 -15.47 31.98 -45.58
C CYS A 272 -14.62 33.05 -44.90
N SER A 273 -14.85 33.30 -43.62
CA SER A 273 -13.94 34.04 -42.74
C SER A 273 -13.51 33.13 -41.59
N MET A 274 -12.22 33.16 -41.25
CA MET A 274 -11.65 32.41 -40.14
C MET A 274 -10.83 33.37 -39.28
N MET A 275 -11.33 33.67 -38.08
CA MET A 275 -10.67 34.52 -37.10
C MET A 275 -9.90 33.64 -36.13
N VAL A 276 -8.57 33.75 -36.16
CA VAL A 276 -7.66 33.10 -35.21
C VAL A 276 -7.31 34.09 -34.10
N ILE A 277 -7.57 33.71 -32.86
CA ILE A 277 -7.34 34.53 -31.67
C ILE A 277 -6.70 33.69 -30.55
N LEU A 278 -6.13 34.37 -29.57
CA LEU A 278 -5.54 33.74 -28.39
C LEU A 278 -6.53 33.67 -27.24
N ASN A 279 -6.51 32.54 -26.54
CA ASN A 279 -7.15 32.42 -25.24
C ASN A 279 -6.36 33.21 -24.17
N ASN A 280 -7.04 33.75 -23.17
CA ASN A 280 -6.43 34.39 -22.00
C ASN A 280 -5.99 33.36 -20.93
N VAL A 281 -6.41 32.11 -21.06
CA VAL A 281 -5.95 30.98 -20.22
C VAL A 281 -4.70 30.33 -20.82
N VAL A 282 -3.62 30.32 -20.06
CA VAL A 282 -2.31 29.74 -20.43
C VAL A 282 -2.02 28.51 -19.59
N LYS A 283 -1.64 27.43 -20.26
CA LYS A 283 -1.25 26.18 -19.60
C LYS A 283 0.20 26.27 -19.10
N GLN A 284 0.39 26.34 -17.79
CA GLN A 284 1.72 26.32 -17.17
C GLN A 284 2.19 24.89 -17.01
N THR A 285 3.44 24.60 -17.41
CA THR A 285 4.04 23.27 -17.28
C THR A 285 5.45 23.39 -16.74
N GLN A 286 5.67 22.89 -15.54
CA GLN A 286 6.99 22.84 -14.92
C GLN A 286 7.54 21.42 -15.03
N VAL A 287 8.68 21.28 -15.69
CA VAL A 287 9.38 20.00 -15.90
C VAL A 287 10.70 20.06 -15.15
N GLN A 288 10.87 19.21 -14.15
CA GLN A 288 12.09 19.12 -13.38
C GLN A 288 12.76 17.76 -13.59
N TYR A 289 13.91 17.76 -14.27
CA TYR A 289 14.71 16.54 -14.41
C TYR A 289 15.37 16.18 -13.07
N PRO A 290 15.45 14.88 -12.74
CA PRO A 290 16.02 14.44 -11.46
C PRO A 290 17.46 14.94 -11.30
N LEU A 291 17.83 15.24 -10.06
CA LEU A 291 19.20 15.58 -9.67
C LEU A 291 20.01 14.30 -9.41
N LEU A 292 21.34 14.40 -9.46
CA LEU A 292 22.21 13.28 -9.08
C LEU A 292 21.95 12.80 -7.64
N SER A 293 21.60 13.71 -6.73
CA SER A 293 21.23 13.38 -5.34
C SER A 293 20.00 12.47 -5.26
N GLU A 294 19.00 12.66 -6.11
CA GLU A 294 17.82 11.80 -6.18
C GLU A 294 18.18 10.42 -6.75
N VAL A 295 19.07 10.37 -7.75
CA VAL A 295 19.59 9.10 -8.29
C VAL A 295 20.33 8.32 -7.19
N LEU A 296 21.15 9.00 -6.40
CA LEU A 296 21.84 8.39 -5.25
C LEU A 296 20.86 7.89 -4.19
N ALA A 297 19.74 8.57 -3.97
CA ALA A 297 18.71 8.12 -3.03
C ALA A 297 18.10 6.77 -3.45
N TYR A 298 17.87 6.53 -4.74
CA TYR A 298 17.43 5.21 -5.23
C TYR A 298 18.44 4.10 -4.94
N VAL A 299 19.74 4.38 -5.12
CA VAL A 299 20.81 3.43 -4.79
C VAL A 299 20.84 3.13 -3.29
N TRP A 300 20.71 4.17 -2.47
CA TRP A 300 20.65 4.01 -1.01
C TRP A 300 19.46 3.17 -0.55
N GLY A 301 18.31 3.25 -1.23
CA GLY A 301 17.16 2.39 -0.94
C GLY A 301 17.48 0.90 -1.08
N ILE A 302 18.05 0.49 -2.21
CA ILE A 302 18.42 -0.91 -2.45
C ILE A 302 19.58 -1.33 -1.56
N ALA A 303 20.60 -0.48 -1.41
CA ALA A 303 21.72 -0.74 -0.52
C ALA A 303 21.27 -0.90 0.95
N SER A 304 20.22 -0.20 1.38
CA SER A 304 19.66 -0.37 2.74
C SER A 304 18.91 -1.70 2.88
N MET A 305 18.14 -2.11 1.87
CA MET A 305 17.46 -3.42 1.85
C MET A 305 18.46 -4.59 1.85
N LEU A 306 19.52 -4.50 1.06
CA LEU A 306 20.60 -5.51 1.06
C LEU A 306 21.36 -5.51 2.39
N LEU A 307 21.48 -4.37 3.07
CA LEU A 307 22.12 -4.31 4.39
C LEU A 307 21.27 -5.01 5.46
N LEU A 308 19.95 -4.90 5.39
CA LEU A 308 19.02 -5.61 6.28
C LEU A 308 19.18 -7.13 6.19
N THR A 309 19.31 -7.67 4.97
CA THR A 309 19.60 -9.10 4.77
C THR A 309 20.97 -9.51 5.31
N GLY A 310 21.93 -8.59 5.36
CA GLY A 310 23.22 -8.78 6.04
C GLY A 310 23.09 -9.07 7.54
N TYR A 311 22.02 -8.61 8.20
CA TYR A 311 21.75 -8.91 9.61
C TYR A 311 21.41 -10.39 9.83
N ILE A 312 20.66 -11.02 8.91
CA ILE A 312 20.38 -12.46 8.94
C ILE A 312 21.69 -13.26 8.80
N PHE A 313 22.55 -12.86 7.86
CA PHE A 313 23.85 -13.51 7.68
C PHE A 313 24.79 -13.30 8.86
N LYS A 314 24.67 -12.19 9.59
CA LYS A 314 25.34 -11.99 10.87
C LYS A 314 24.88 -13.03 11.90
N CYS A 315 23.58 -13.28 12.04
CA CYS A 315 23.06 -14.34 12.92
C CYS A 315 23.57 -15.74 12.51
N ILE A 316 23.63 -16.04 11.21
CA ILE A 316 24.19 -17.31 10.71
C ILE A 316 25.69 -17.41 11.03
N ALA A 317 26.45 -16.31 10.86
CA ALA A 317 27.85 -16.25 11.21
C ALA A 317 28.07 -16.47 12.72
N GLU A 318 27.23 -15.87 13.58
CA GLU A 318 27.24 -16.07 15.04
C GLU A 318 26.90 -17.52 15.42
N ALA A 319 25.88 -18.12 14.81
CA ALA A 319 25.54 -19.53 15.03
C ALA A 319 26.67 -20.48 14.61
N THR A 320 27.31 -20.21 13.46
CA THR A 320 28.46 -21.00 12.99
C THR A 320 29.64 -20.88 13.96
N LEU A 321 29.89 -19.67 14.48
CA LEU A 321 30.92 -19.41 15.48
C LEU A 321 30.61 -20.11 16.82
N ALA A 322 29.35 -20.14 17.23
CA ALA A 322 28.89 -20.84 18.43
C ALA A 322 29.05 -22.37 18.28
N GLN A 323 28.72 -22.92 17.11
CA GLN A 323 28.94 -24.34 16.80
C GLN A 323 30.42 -24.70 16.82
N ASP A 324 31.29 -23.89 16.21
CA ASP A 324 32.74 -24.06 16.28
C ASP A 324 33.25 -24.02 17.73
N PHE A 325 32.74 -23.08 18.54
CA PHE A 325 33.10 -22.95 19.95
C PHE A 325 32.63 -24.14 20.79
N LEU A 326 31.37 -24.57 20.62
CA LEU A 326 30.80 -25.74 21.29
C LEU A 326 31.58 -26.99 20.89
N GLY A 327 31.96 -27.14 19.63
CA GLY A 327 32.82 -28.23 19.16
C GLY A 327 34.20 -28.25 19.83
N ILE A 328 34.80 -27.07 20.07
CA ILE A 328 36.06 -26.95 20.81
C ILE A 328 35.86 -27.32 22.30
N GLN A 329 34.79 -26.82 22.94
CA GLN A 329 34.46 -27.11 24.34
C GLN A 329 34.16 -28.59 24.56
N LEU A 330 33.34 -29.21 23.71
CA LEU A 330 33.04 -30.64 23.77
C LEU A 330 34.30 -31.48 23.57
N LYS A 331 35.16 -31.13 22.59
CA LYS A 331 36.47 -31.79 22.42
C LYS A 331 37.36 -31.66 23.67
N TYR A 332 37.29 -30.55 24.39
CA TYR A 332 38.05 -30.35 25.63
C TYR A 332 37.44 -31.10 26.82
N TYR A 333 36.11 -31.08 26.97
CA TYR A 333 35.37 -31.67 28.08
C TYR A 333 35.40 -33.21 28.03
N TYR A 334 35.12 -33.79 26.86
CA TYR A 334 35.15 -35.23 26.66
C TYR A 334 36.57 -35.80 26.56
N LYS A 335 37.61 -34.96 26.42
CA LYS A 335 39.02 -35.40 26.51
C LYS A 335 39.30 -36.07 27.85
N LYS A 336 38.83 -35.52 28.97
CA LYS A 336 39.03 -36.10 30.31
C LYS A 336 38.22 -37.38 30.52
N THR A 337 37.00 -37.43 29.99
CA THR A 337 36.10 -38.59 30.11
C THR A 337 36.58 -39.76 29.24
N ALA A 338 37.04 -39.49 28.01
CA ALA A 338 37.68 -40.48 27.17
C ALA A 338 38.94 -41.06 27.83
N ILE A 339 39.82 -40.21 28.38
CA ILE A 339 41.02 -40.66 29.11
C ILE A 339 40.65 -41.50 30.34
N ARG A 340 39.55 -41.19 31.05
CA ARG A 340 39.06 -41.97 32.20
C ARG A 340 38.43 -43.31 31.81
N LEU A 341 37.69 -43.37 30.71
CA LEU A 341 37.06 -44.59 30.21
C LEU A 341 38.10 -45.56 29.66
N PHE A 342 39.11 -45.06 28.96
CA PHE A 342 40.24 -45.87 28.49
C PHE A 342 41.28 -46.17 29.59
N GLY A 343 41.24 -45.47 30.72
CA GLY A 343 42.14 -45.66 31.86
C GLY A 343 41.57 -46.51 33.01
N LYS A 344 40.33 -47.01 32.92
CA LYS A 344 39.69 -47.85 33.97
C LYS A 344 39.46 -49.32 33.55
N ALA A 345 39.85 -49.69 32.34
CA ALA A 345 40.07 -51.10 32.00
C ALA A 345 41.54 -51.43 32.34
N ASP A 346 41.81 -51.72 33.60
CA ASP A 346 43.17 -52.00 34.06
C ASP A 346 43.71 -53.32 33.46
N ASN A 347 44.87 -53.19 32.83
CA ASN A 347 46.02 -54.10 32.85
C ASN A 347 45.75 -55.61 32.78
N GLU A 348 45.70 -56.14 31.56
CA GLU A 348 46.75 -56.98 30.94
C GLU A 348 46.16 -57.65 29.69
N LYS A 349 46.89 -57.59 28.57
CA LYS A 349 46.57 -58.19 27.25
C LYS A 349 45.53 -57.50 26.35
N ILE A 350 45.58 -56.19 26.13
CA ILE A 350 44.99 -55.59 24.91
C ILE A 350 45.85 -54.43 24.41
N ASN A 351 47.14 -54.67 24.12
CA ASN A 351 48.00 -53.66 23.49
C ASN A 351 48.04 -53.78 21.95
N ASN A 352 47.51 -54.87 21.37
CA ASN A 352 47.50 -55.05 19.92
C ASN A 352 46.14 -54.77 19.27
N THR A 353 45.02 -54.92 19.98
CA THR A 353 43.68 -54.71 19.41
C THR A 353 43.27 -53.23 19.40
N ILE A 354 43.90 -52.38 20.21
CA ILE A 354 43.63 -50.93 20.26
C ILE A 354 44.19 -50.20 19.02
N ILE A 355 45.22 -50.74 18.36
CA ILE A 355 45.81 -50.12 17.17
C ILE A 355 44.98 -50.42 15.92
N GLU A 356 44.39 -51.61 15.81
CA GLU A 356 43.50 -52.00 14.70
C GLU A 356 42.15 -51.27 14.79
N SER A 357 41.53 -51.18 15.97
CA SER A 357 40.27 -50.44 16.16
C SER A 357 40.42 -48.92 15.95
N LYS A 358 41.64 -48.38 16.12
CA LYS A 358 41.95 -46.96 15.89
C LYS A 358 42.15 -46.64 14.41
N GLN A 359 42.66 -47.59 13.62
CA GLN A 359 42.77 -47.46 12.17
C GLN A 359 41.43 -47.67 11.45
N GLU A 360 40.56 -48.57 11.94
CA GLU A 360 39.21 -48.74 11.41
C GLU A 360 38.30 -47.54 11.74
N ALA A 361 38.40 -46.97 12.94
CA ALA A 361 37.67 -45.75 13.30
C ALA A 361 38.12 -44.52 12.49
N GLU A 362 39.41 -44.40 12.16
CA GLU A 362 39.94 -43.34 11.28
C GLU A 362 39.61 -43.56 9.80
N ALA A 363 39.41 -44.81 9.36
CA ALA A 363 38.97 -45.14 8.00
C ALA A 363 37.47 -44.86 7.78
N ILE A 364 36.63 -45.20 8.77
CA ILE A 364 35.18 -44.91 8.74
C ILE A 364 34.91 -43.39 8.80
N LEU A 365 35.74 -42.63 9.52
CA LEU A 365 35.66 -41.16 9.55
C LEU A 365 36.12 -40.47 8.26
N LYS A 366 36.93 -41.14 7.42
CA LYS A 366 37.34 -40.60 6.10
C LYS A 366 36.41 -40.97 4.95
N GLN A 367 35.56 -41.99 5.11
CA GLN A 367 34.62 -42.41 4.07
C GLN A 367 33.29 -41.63 4.05
N ASN A 368 32.98 -40.87 5.11
CA ASN A 368 31.76 -40.07 5.20
C ASN A 368 31.89 -38.60 4.78
N GLU A 369 33.01 -38.18 4.17
CA GLU A 369 33.17 -36.83 3.59
C GLU A 369 32.86 -36.75 2.08
N THR A 370 32.36 -37.83 1.46
CA THR A 370 31.92 -37.81 0.05
C THR A 370 30.53 -38.41 -0.09
N ASN A 371 29.50 -37.66 0.32
CA ASN A 371 28.26 -37.58 -0.44
C ASN A 371 27.53 -36.29 -0.07
N LYS A 372 27.40 -35.42 -1.07
CA LYS A 372 26.56 -34.25 -1.04
C LYS A 372 25.11 -34.68 -1.25
N ASP A 373 24.23 -33.93 -0.59
CA ASP A 373 22.78 -33.83 -0.77
C ASP A 373 21.95 -34.89 -0.03
N MET A 374 21.62 -34.57 1.22
CA MET A 374 20.46 -35.13 1.90
C MET A 374 19.76 -34.03 2.72
N CYS A 375 18.49 -33.84 2.41
CA CYS A 375 17.65 -32.71 2.80
C CYS A 375 17.49 -32.60 4.34
N VAL A 376 17.70 -31.40 4.89
CA VAL A 376 17.57 -31.07 6.33
C VAL A 376 16.21 -31.48 6.93
N PHE A 377 15.18 -31.65 6.10
CA PHE A 377 13.83 -32.07 6.51
C PHE A 377 13.69 -33.56 6.88
N GLU A 378 14.51 -34.48 6.38
CA GLU A 378 14.43 -35.90 6.77
C GLU A 378 15.12 -36.17 8.12
N MET A 379 16.13 -35.37 8.49
CA MET A 379 16.82 -35.50 9.78
C MET A 379 15.97 -34.98 10.96
N GLN A 380 15.17 -33.93 10.73
CA GLN A 380 14.21 -33.42 11.72
C GLN A 380 13.05 -34.40 11.96
N LYS A 381 12.63 -35.13 10.92
CA LYS A 381 11.59 -36.17 10.99
C LYS A 381 12.03 -37.38 11.81
N GLU A 382 13.28 -37.82 11.68
CA GLU A 382 13.84 -38.89 12.52
C GLU A 382 14.11 -38.43 13.96
N PHE A 383 14.52 -37.18 14.18
CA PHE A 383 14.61 -36.60 15.54
C PHE A 383 13.26 -36.49 16.24
N LEU A 384 12.18 -36.18 15.50
CA LEU A 384 10.83 -36.10 16.03
C LEU A 384 10.27 -37.50 16.35
N LYS A 385 10.53 -38.50 15.50
CA LYS A 385 10.22 -39.91 15.78
C LYS A 385 10.98 -40.43 17.00
N MET A 386 12.25 -40.07 17.15
CA MET A 386 13.08 -40.44 18.31
C MET A 386 12.58 -39.76 19.61
N ARG A 387 12.21 -38.47 19.56
CA ARG A 387 11.58 -37.75 20.69
C ARG A 387 10.24 -38.35 21.11
N THR A 388 9.47 -38.83 20.14
CA THR A 388 8.16 -39.45 20.37
C THR A 388 8.31 -40.89 20.90
N ALA A 389 9.29 -41.65 20.40
CA ALA A 389 9.65 -42.97 20.92
C ALA A 389 10.18 -42.90 22.38
N ILE A 390 10.98 -41.88 22.72
CA ILE A 390 11.47 -41.66 24.09
C ILE A 390 10.31 -41.28 25.05
N LYS A 391 9.31 -40.53 24.59
CA LYS A 391 8.08 -40.21 25.35
C LYS A 391 7.13 -41.40 25.51
N LEU A 392 7.18 -42.39 24.61
CA LEU A 392 6.34 -43.59 24.65
C LEU A 392 6.97 -44.76 25.42
N LEU A 393 8.30 -44.73 25.65
CA LEU A 393 9.05 -45.80 26.32
C LEU A 393 9.30 -45.55 27.82
N LEU A 394 9.04 -44.34 28.34
CA LEU A 394 9.32 -43.94 29.72
C LEU A 394 8.02 -43.56 30.44
N THR A 395 7.86 -44.01 31.70
CA THR A 395 6.73 -43.55 32.52
C THR A 395 6.94 -42.11 32.99
N PRO A 396 5.87 -41.36 33.35
CA PRO A 396 5.99 -39.98 33.82
C PRO A 396 6.94 -39.80 35.01
N GLU A 397 7.09 -40.81 35.87
CA GLU A 397 8.03 -40.78 37.00
C GLU A 397 9.50 -40.88 36.56
N GLN A 398 9.80 -41.65 35.50
CA GLN A 398 11.17 -41.80 34.98
C GLN A 398 11.66 -40.54 34.26
N TYR A 399 10.74 -39.84 33.59
CA TYR A 399 11.02 -38.55 32.97
C TYR A 399 11.30 -37.46 34.03
N SER A 400 10.55 -37.49 35.14
CA SER A 400 10.71 -36.56 36.27
C SER A 400 11.99 -36.79 37.08
N ALA A 401 12.42 -38.06 37.23
CA ALA A 401 13.67 -38.42 37.91
C ALA A 401 14.93 -37.92 37.19
N ILE A 402 14.87 -37.76 35.85
CA ILE A 402 15.95 -37.18 35.05
C ILE A 402 16.03 -35.66 35.24
N GLN A 403 14.89 -34.98 35.42
CA GLN A 403 14.86 -33.55 35.80
C GLN A 403 15.39 -33.33 37.23
N MET A 404 15.14 -34.25 38.17
CA MET A 404 15.69 -34.16 39.54
C MET A 404 17.20 -34.44 39.62
N CYS A 405 17.85 -35.00 38.58
CA CYS A 405 19.29 -35.27 38.57
C CYS A 405 20.18 -34.09 38.14
N GLY A 406 19.65 -32.86 38.10
CA GLY A 406 20.47 -31.64 38.05
C GLY A 406 20.99 -31.24 36.66
N CYS A 407 20.09 -30.99 35.72
CA CYS A 407 20.39 -30.24 34.51
C CYS A 407 19.54 -28.95 34.46
N ASP A 408 19.88 -27.98 35.30
CA ASP A 408 19.47 -26.58 35.13
C ASP A 408 20.41 -25.90 34.13
N LEU A 409 19.87 -25.50 32.97
CA LEU A 409 20.50 -24.49 32.10
C LEU A 409 19.84 -23.15 32.44
N ILE A 410 20.50 -22.41 33.34
CA ILE A 410 20.17 -21.04 33.72
C ILE A 410 20.30 -20.10 32.51
N ASN A 411 19.40 -19.12 32.40
CA ASN A 411 19.81 -17.74 32.15
C ASN A 411 19.18 -16.83 33.22
N GLU A 412 20.04 -16.18 33.99
CA GLU A 412 19.76 -15.04 34.85
C GLU A 412 19.59 -13.78 33.99
N GLU A 413 18.57 -12.97 34.29
CA GLU A 413 18.77 -11.53 34.40
C GLU A 413 18.60 -11.15 35.87
N LEU A 414 19.72 -10.78 36.50
CA LEU A 414 19.79 -10.07 37.77
C LEU A 414 19.76 -8.57 37.49
N ASN A 415 18.81 -7.86 38.09
CA ASN A 415 18.94 -6.43 38.36
C ASN A 415 19.13 -6.23 39.87
N TYR A 416 20.19 -5.52 40.25
CA TYR A 416 20.51 -5.18 41.64
C TYR A 416 20.12 -3.72 41.94
N GLN A 417 19.32 -3.57 43.00
CA GLN A 417 19.23 -2.49 44.00
C GLN A 417 18.70 -1.09 43.63
N ASN A 418 17.61 -0.71 44.30
CA ASN A 418 17.64 0.34 45.32
C ASN A 418 16.41 0.24 46.26
N ASP A 419 16.60 -0.41 47.41
CA ASP A 419 15.82 -0.18 48.63
C ASP A 419 16.75 0.55 49.62
N GLN A 420 16.60 1.87 49.70
CA GLN A 420 16.88 2.67 50.90
C GLN A 420 16.02 3.94 50.83
N ASN A 421 14.89 3.92 51.52
CA ASN A 421 14.42 5.00 52.40
C ASN A 421 12.95 4.73 52.72
N GLU A 422 12.71 4.05 53.83
CA GLU A 422 11.64 4.45 54.74
C GLU A 422 11.89 3.80 56.10
N ASP A 423 12.76 4.45 56.87
CA ASP A 423 12.68 4.36 58.31
C ASP A 423 12.73 5.78 58.89
N GLN A 424 11.75 6.05 59.75
CA GLN A 424 11.64 7.15 60.71
C GLN A 424 11.17 8.53 60.22
N LYS A 425 9.87 8.80 60.44
CA LYS A 425 9.42 9.57 61.62
C LYS A 425 7.90 9.76 61.67
N ALA A 426 7.27 9.19 62.69
CA ALA A 426 6.23 9.75 63.59
C ALA A 426 5.62 8.56 64.36
N LYS A 427 6.06 8.21 65.58
CA LYS A 427 5.66 8.83 66.85
C LYS A 427 4.27 9.47 66.81
N ASP A 428 3.27 8.69 67.20
CA ASP A 428 2.60 8.80 68.50
C ASP A 428 1.15 8.29 68.41
N ASN A 429 0.78 7.53 69.43
CA ASN A 429 -0.54 7.54 70.08
C ASN A 429 -1.75 6.87 69.40
N VAL A 430 -2.22 5.84 70.11
CA VAL A 430 -3.55 5.75 70.77
C VAL A 430 -4.47 4.62 70.29
N SER A 431 -4.52 3.62 71.19
CA SER A 431 -5.68 2.89 71.72
C SER A 431 -6.47 1.90 70.86
N ASN A 432 -6.59 0.69 71.44
CA ASN A 432 -7.81 -0.06 71.74
C ASN A 432 -8.92 0.02 70.68
N SER A 433 -9.43 -1.08 70.16
CA SER A 433 -10.16 -2.16 70.85
C SER A 433 -10.47 -3.21 69.76
N GLN A 434 -10.74 -4.50 69.97
CA GLN A 434 -11.48 -5.15 71.04
C GLN A 434 -11.33 -6.68 70.83
N LYS A 435 -11.05 -7.43 71.91
CA LYS A 435 -11.69 -8.69 72.40
C LYS A 435 -12.07 -9.78 71.38
N GLU A 436 -11.98 -11.08 71.63
CA GLU A 436 -11.79 -12.00 72.78
C GLU A 436 -11.61 -13.38 72.10
N MET A 437 -10.58 -14.17 72.42
CA MET A 437 -10.53 -15.19 73.49
C MET A 437 -11.22 -16.54 73.13
N ASP A 438 -10.34 -17.51 72.87
CA ASP A 438 -10.26 -18.90 73.36
C ASP A 438 -11.35 -19.96 73.12
N ASP A 439 -10.80 -21.10 72.67
CA ASP A 439 -11.02 -22.48 73.12
C ASP A 439 -12.38 -23.18 72.98
N LYS A 440 -12.34 -24.33 72.28
CA LYS A 440 -12.55 -25.63 72.95
C LYS A 440 -12.18 -26.85 72.09
N VAL A 441 -11.32 -27.66 72.68
CA VAL A 441 -11.05 -29.08 72.40
C VAL A 441 -12.08 -29.96 73.12
N LEU A 442 -12.51 -31.06 72.48
CA LEU A 442 -12.82 -32.42 72.97
C LEU A 442 -13.74 -33.07 71.91
N ASP A 443 -13.29 -34.02 71.08
CA ASP A 443 -12.98 -35.43 71.37
C ASP A 443 -14.17 -36.38 71.15
N LEU A 444 -13.83 -37.48 70.45
CA LEU A 444 -14.42 -38.83 70.50
C LEU A 444 -15.80 -38.97 69.80
N GLU A 445 -16.11 -40.04 69.05
CA GLU A 445 -15.70 -41.43 69.23
C GLU A 445 -15.99 -42.27 67.95
N ILE A 446 -15.36 -43.44 67.92
CA ILE A 446 -15.37 -44.49 66.88
C ILE A 446 -16.54 -45.47 67.15
N SER A 447 -17.21 -46.02 66.13
CA SER A 447 -17.30 -47.48 65.86
C SER A 447 -18.52 -47.95 65.05
N ASP A 448 -18.32 -49.14 64.45
CA ASP A 448 -19.29 -50.17 64.01
C ASP A 448 -19.81 -50.08 62.57
N ILE A 449 -19.32 -50.87 61.60
CA ILE A 449 -19.32 -52.35 61.42
C ILE A 449 -20.75 -52.93 61.26
N HIS A 450 -21.12 -53.28 60.02
CA HIS A 450 -21.49 -54.65 59.63
C HIS A 450 -21.78 -54.78 58.12
N SER A 451 -21.10 -55.75 57.49
CA SER A 451 -21.42 -56.41 56.21
C SER A 451 -22.52 -57.49 56.44
N PRO A 452 -22.88 -58.45 55.52
CA PRO A 452 -22.37 -58.79 54.18
C PRO A 452 -23.43 -59.35 53.16
N LEU A 453 -22.94 -59.93 52.05
CA LEU A 453 -23.42 -61.13 51.30
C LEU A 453 -24.23 -61.01 49.99
N ASN A 454 -23.58 -61.48 48.91
CA ASN A 454 -24.04 -62.42 47.83
C ASN A 454 -25.22 -61.98 46.92
N LYS A 455 -25.32 -62.32 45.62
CA LYS A 455 -24.74 -63.39 44.78
C LYS A 455 -25.11 -63.07 43.30
N TYR A 456 -24.23 -63.35 42.34
CA TYR A 456 -24.52 -64.22 41.17
C TYR A 456 -23.21 -64.52 40.40
N GLN A 457 -22.91 -65.81 40.28
CA GLN A 457 -21.87 -66.44 39.45
C GLN A 457 -22.53 -67.06 38.20
N LEU A 458 -21.81 -67.14 37.07
CA LEU A 458 -21.48 -68.34 36.24
C LEU A 458 -20.87 -67.85 34.89
N ASP A 459 -19.58 -68.05 34.59
CA ASP A 459 -18.93 -69.20 33.90
C ASP A 459 -19.48 -69.41 32.45
N GLN A 460 -18.70 -69.43 31.36
CA GLN A 460 -17.61 -70.36 31.05
C GLN A 460 -16.61 -69.86 29.98
N SER A 461 -15.47 -70.52 30.00
CA SER A 461 -14.23 -70.44 29.22
C SER A 461 -14.26 -70.89 27.74
N ILE A 462 -13.33 -70.31 26.95
CA ILE A 462 -12.59 -70.86 25.78
C ILE A 462 -13.34 -71.02 24.44
N GLN A 463 -12.97 -70.20 23.44
CA GLN A 463 -12.39 -70.69 22.18
C GLN A 463 -11.75 -69.55 21.34
N GLU A 464 -10.57 -69.86 20.81
CA GLU A 464 -9.73 -69.05 19.95
C GLU A 464 -10.34 -68.72 18.58
N VAL A 465 -9.93 -67.55 18.05
CA VAL A 465 -9.74 -67.22 16.62
C VAL A 465 -11.01 -67.06 15.76
N SER A 466 -11.35 -65.81 15.43
CA SER A 466 -11.31 -65.24 14.06
C SER A 466 -12.37 -64.15 13.78
N GLN A 467 -11.90 -63.09 13.11
CA GLN A 467 -12.62 -62.14 12.24
C GLN A 467 -13.51 -61.02 12.84
N GLN A 468 -12.92 -59.82 12.80
CA GLN A 468 -13.47 -58.58 12.23
C GLN A 468 -14.88 -58.10 12.64
N LYS A 469 -14.89 -57.03 13.46
CA LYS A 469 -15.66 -55.83 13.12
C LYS A 469 -14.94 -54.60 13.66
N ALA A 470 -14.32 -53.85 12.76
CA ALA A 470 -13.65 -52.59 13.05
C ALA A 470 -14.70 -51.58 13.55
N LEU A 471 -14.62 -51.18 14.82
CA LEU A 471 -15.11 -49.86 15.20
C LEU A 471 -14.17 -48.83 14.57
N ASN A 472 -14.74 -47.94 13.77
CA ASN A 472 -13.98 -46.99 12.99
C ASN A 472 -13.30 -45.97 13.92
N HIS A 473 -11.99 -45.78 13.77
CA HIS A 473 -11.19 -44.82 14.55
C HIS A 473 -11.77 -43.39 14.55
N LEU A 474 -12.63 -43.06 13.59
CA LEU A 474 -13.32 -41.79 13.42
C LEU A 474 -14.38 -41.51 14.51
N GLU A 475 -15.04 -42.53 15.05
CA GLU A 475 -16.07 -42.37 16.10
C GLU A 475 -15.47 -42.10 17.49
N ILE A 476 -14.28 -42.63 17.74
CA ILE A 476 -13.52 -42.40 18.99
C ILE A 476 -12.87 -41.00 18.95
N MET A 477 -12.42 -40.55 17.78
CA MET A 477 -11.79 -39.24 17.60
C MET A 477 -12.77 -38.07 17.78
N ASN A 478 -14.05 -38.26 17.41
CA ASN A 478 -15.10 -37.25 17.59
C ASN A 478 -15.63 -37.12 19.04
N LYS A 479 -15.24 -38.02 19.96
CA LYS A 479 -15.68 -37.97 21.36
C LYS A 479 -14.67 -37.36 22.34
N VAL A 480 -13.44 -37.08 21.91
CA VAL A 480 -12.34 -36.68 22.80
C VAL A 480 -12.00 -35.18 22.73
N ASP A 481 -12.61 -34.41 21.83
CA ASP A 481 -12.13 -33.05 21.52
C ASP A 481 -13.10 -31.91 21.90
N THR A 482 -13.78 -32.01 23.04
CA THR A 482 -14.70 -30.94 23.50
C THR A 482 -14.23 -30.12 24.71
N ASP A 483 -13.22 -30.51 25.51
CA ASP A 483 -12.92 -29.80 26.78
C ASP A 483 -11.43 -29.69 27.17
N ASN A 484 -10.47 -29.68 26.22
CA ASN A 484 -9.05 -29.74 26.61
C ASN A 484 -8.48 -28.41 27.18
N PRO A 485 -8.09 -28.34 28.48
CA PRO A 485 -7.49 -27.15 29.11
C PRO A 485 -6.17 -26.69 28.47
N TYR A 486 -5.49 -27.59 27.75
CA TYR A 486 -4.22 -27.32 27.06
C TYR A 486 -4.39 -26.29 25.91
N ARG A 487 -5.56 -26.24 25.26
CA ARG A 487 -5.82 -25.26 24.20
C ARG A 487 -6.10 -23.87 24.78
N GLN A 488 -6.76 -23.80 25.94
CA GLN A 488 -6.92 -22.55 26.67
C GLN A 488 -5.58 -22.02 27.19
N ASP A 489 -4.68 -22.89 27.67
CA ASP A 489 -3.32 -22.49 28.08
C ASP A 489 -2.49 -21.94 26.91
N CYS A 490 -2.61 -22.54 25.72
CA CYS A 490 -1.91 -22.07 24.52
C CYS A 490 -2.43 -20.70 24.04
N LEU A 491 -3.75 -20.51 24.07
CA LEU A 491 -4.37 -19.22 23.77
C LEU A 491 -3.97 -18.16 24.81
N GLN A 492 -3.92 -18.53 26.09
CA GLN A 492 -3.52 -17.63 27.16
C GLN A 492 -2.05 -17.21 27.05
N ARG A 493 -1.16 -18.10 26.60
CA ARG A 493 0.24 -17.75 26.28
C ARG A 493 0.35 -16.80 25.10
N PHE A 494 -0.36 -17.08 24.00
CA PHE A 494 -0.39 -16.17 22.85
C PHE A 494 -0.92 -14.78 23.21
N LEU A 495 -1.93 -14.70 24.09
CA LEU A 495 -2.47 -13.42 24.58
C LEU A 495 -1.49 -12.69 25.52
N ASN A 496 -0.76 -13.42 26.37
CA ASN A 496 0.24 -12.85 27.27
C ASN A 496 1.48 -12.33 26.53
N ASP A 497 1.92 -13.03 25.48
CA ASP A 497 3.08 -12.62 24.66
C ASP A 497 2.79 -11.32 23.86
N ASN A 498 1.53 -10.92 23.72
CA ASN A 498 1.09 -9.75 22.97
C ASN A 498 0.57 -8.59 23.87
N GLN A 499 0.67 -8.71 25.21
CA GLN A 499 0.40 -7.60 26.13
C GLN A 499 1.70 -6.86 26.47
N PHE A 500 1.92 -5.72 25.79
CA PHE A 500 2.96 -4.70 26.05
C PHE A 500 4.43 -5.14 25.89
N ASN A 501 5.02 -4.83 24.73
CA ASN A 501 6.34 -4.17 24.66
C ASN A 501 6.62 -3.64 23.24
N TYR A 502 6.77 -2.31 23.14
CA TYR A 502 7.21 -1.63 21.93
C TYR A 502 8.74 -1.62 21.86
N SER A 503 9.32 -2.40 20.95
CA SER A 503 10.68 -2.20 20.45
C SER A 503 10.77 -2.51 18.96
N LYS A 504 11.58 -1.72 18.26
CA LYS A 504 11.65 -1.50 16.80
C LYS A 504 12.13 -2.70 15.95
N ASP A 505 12.17 -3.92 16.50
CA ASP A 505 12.91 -5.09 15.98
C ASP A 505 12.03 -6.31 15.63
N GLN A 506 10.80 -6.13 15.14
CA GLN A 506 9.93 -7.25 14.78
C GLN A 506 9.48 -7.19 13.30
N GLN A 507 10.34 -7.66 12.39
CA GLN A 507 9.91 -8.09 11.05
C GLN A 507 9.75 -9.62 10.93
N GLU A 508 10.13 -10.40 11.96
CA GLU A 508 10.14 -11.88 11.90
C GLU A 508 8.86 -12.56 12.44
N ASN A 509 7.88 -11.81 12.97
CA ASN A 509 6.64 -12.37 13.56
C ASN A 509 5.35 -11.71 13.01
N LEU A 510 5.28 -11.39 11.72
CA LEU A 510 4.06 -10.84 11.12
C LEU A 510 3.01 -11.95 10.92
N ILE A 511 1.78 -11.71 11.38
CA ILE A 511 0.62 -12.60 11.20
C ILE A 511 0.03 -12.37 9.81
N PHE A 512 -0.17 -13.46 9.05
CA PHE A 512 -0.81 -13.44 7.73
C PHE A 512 -2.23 -14.01 7.80
N ASP A 513 -2.91 -14.10 6.65
CA ASP A 513 -4.28 -14.61 6.56
C ASP A 513 -4.41 -16.02 7.15
N GLU A 514 -3.49 -16.93 6.84
CA GLU A 514 -3.55 -18.31 7.34
C GLU A 514 -3.45 -18.40 8.86
N ASP A 515 -2.66 -17.52 9.47
CA ASP A 515 -2.49 -17.43 10.92
C ASP A 515 -3.75 -16.85 11.57
N ALA A 516 -4.33 -15.80 10.98
CA ALA A 516 -5.58 -15.20 11.42
C ALA A 516 -6.77 -16.18 11.27
N SER A 517 -6.82 -16.95 10.18
CA SER A 517 -7.80 -18.02 9.97
C SER A 517 -7.65 -19.13 11.01
N SER A 518 -6.41 -19.52 11.34
CA SER A 518 -6.14 -20.51 12.38
C SER A 518 -6.57 -20.01 13.76
N LEU A 519 -6.30 -18.74 14.06
CA LEU A 519 -6.77 -18.07 15.27
C LEU A 519 -8.30 -18.00 15.33
N GLY A 520 -8.96 -17.62 14.23
CA GLY A 520 -10.42 -17.61 14.12
C GLY A 520 -11.02 -19.00 14.37
N SER A 521 -10.44 -20.04 13.79
CA SER A 521 -10.84 -21.43 14.03
C SER A 521 -10.70 -21.82 15.51
N GLY A 522 -9.58 -21.45 16.14
CA GLY A 522 -9.33 -21.70 17.56
C GLY A 522 -10.30 -20.95 18.48
N LEU A 523 -10.52 -19.65 18.24
CA LEU A 523 -11.52 -18.85 18.95
C LEU A 523 -12.91 -19.44 18.80
N GLY A 524 -13.24 -19.96 17.62
CA GLY A 524 -14.53 -20.58 17.35
C GLY A 524 -14.86 -21.82 18.19
N GLN A 525 -13.86 -22.41 18.87
CA GLN A 525 -14.05 -23.49 19.84
C GLN A 525 -14.25 -22.97 21.27
N CYS A 526 -13.93 -21.71 21.53
CA CYS A 526 -14.05 -21.07 22.84
C CYS A 526 -15.46 -20.46 23.03
N THR A 527 -16.51 -21.26 22.90
CA THR A 527 -17.92 -20.79 22.85
C THR A 527 -18.41 -20.12 24.15
N ASN A 528 -17.77 -20.44 25.28
CA ASN A 528 -18.06 -19.85 26.60
C ASN A 528 -17.27 -18.55 26.88
N LEU A 529 -16.50 -18.05 25.90
CA LEU A 529 -15.71 -16.84 26.07
C LEU A 529 -16.62 -15.63 26.26
N SER A 530 -16.50 -14.97 27.42
CA SER A 530 -17.26 -13.77 27.77
C SER A 530 -16.46 -12.48 27.58
N ASN A 531 -15.14 -12.57 27.69
CA ASN A 531 -14.22 -11.44 27.57
C ASN A 531 -13.10 -11.81 26.61
N LEU A 532 -12.83 -10.95 25.63
CA LEU A 532 -11.70 -11.12 24.72
C LEU A 532 -11.03 -9.78 24.46
N THR A 533 -9.72 -9.74 24.64
CA THR A 533 -8.86 -8.68 24.11
C THR A 533 -7.88 -9.32 23.16
N LEU A 534 -7.87 -8.87 21.91
CA LEU A 534 -7.02 -9.40 20.87
C LEU A 534 -6.29 -8.25 20.16
N ASN A 535 -4.97 -8.34 20.12
CA ASN A 535 -4.12 -7.37 19.46
C ASN A 535 -3.43 -7.99 18.25
N LEU A 536 -3.85 -7.54 17.07
CA LEU A 536 -3.34 -7.91 15.74
C LEU A 536 -2.90 -6.64 14.99
N TYR A 537 -2.55 -5.58 15.72
CA TYR A 537 -2.02 -4.35 15.16
C TYR A 537 -0.79 -4.60 14.29
N TRP A 538 -0.74 -3.95 13.14
CA TRP A 538 0.43 -3.89 12.26
C TRP A 538 0.94 -5.25 11.78
N ASN A 539 0.02 -6.02 11.20
CA ASN A 539 0.27 -7.33 10.59
C ASN A 539 -0.01 -7.30 9.08
N ARG A 540 -0.09 -8.47 8.43
CA ARG A 540 -0.41 -8.63 7.01
C ARG A 540 -1.70 -9.42 6.80
N ILE A 541 -2.69 -9.17 7.64
CA ILE A 541 -4.03 -9.79 7.53
C ILE A 541 -4.80 -9.08 6.40
N GLY A 542 -5.24 -9.83 5.42
CA GLY A 542 -6.13 -9.42 4.34
C GLY A 542 -7.59 -9.80 4.60
N ASP A 543 -8.40 -9.76 3.53
CA ASP A 543 -9.83 -10.01 3.60
C ASP A 543 -10.17 -11.41 4.13
N LYS A 544 -9.43 -12.42 3.67
CA LYS A 544 -9.66 -13.81 4.04
C LYS A 544 -9.44 -14.04 5.54
N GLY A 545 -8.32 -13.55 6.08
CA GLY A 545 -8.00 -13.70 7.50
C GLY A 545 -9.00 -12.95 8.39
N ALA A 546 -9.43 -11.75 7.99
CA ALA A 546 -10.44 -10.99 8.71
C ALA A 546 -11.84 -11.65 8.67
N LEU A 547 -12.23 -12.20 7.52
CA LEU A 547 -13.47 -12.95 7.35
C LEU A 547 -13.50 -14.20 8.23
N ASP A 548 -12.43 -14.99 8.21
CA ASP A 548 -12.32 -16.21 9.02
C ASP A 548 -12.24 -15.90 10.51
N LEU A 549 -11.56 -14.82 10.90
CA LEU A 549 -11.57 -14.30 12.27
C LEU A 549 -12.98 -13.91 12.70
N GLY A 550 -13.72 -13.21 11.83
CA GLY A 550 -15.13 -12.89 12.04
C GLY A 550 -16.00 -14.14 12.22
N PHE A 551 -15.82 -15.15 11.38
CA PHE A 551 -16.54 -16.42 11.49
C PHE A 551 -16.26 -17.12 12.84
N GLY A 552 -15.01 -17.11 13.28
CA GLY A 552 -14.58 -17.62 14.59
C GLY A 552 -15.23 -16.88 15.76
N LEU A 553 -15.12 -15.55 15.77
CA LEU A 553 -15.77 -14.70 16.78
C LEU A 553 -17.27 -14.92 16.83
N GLY A 554 -17.93 -15.10 15.68
CA GLY A 554 -19.36 -15.33 15.60
C GLY A 554 -19.85 -16.65 16.24
N LYS A 555 -18.95 -17.56 16.63
CA LYS A 555 -19.28 -18.74 17.44
C LYS A 555 -19.17 -18.47 18.95
N CYS A 556 -18.51 -17.40 19.36
CA CYS A 556 -18.35 -16.97 20.75
C CYS A 556 -19.58 -16.15 21.20
N THR A 557 -20.78 -16.73 21.13
CA THR A 557 -22.04 -16.02 21.37
C THR A 557 -22.22 -15.53 22.81
N SER A 558 -21.40 -16.02 23.74
CA SER A 558 -21.35 -15.59 25.15
C SER A 558 -20.55 -14.29 25.37
N LEU A 559 -19.90 -13.75 24.33
CA LEU A 559 -19.08 -12.53 24.45
C LEU A 559 -19.92 -11.34 24.92
N SER A 560 -19.53 -10.77 26.05
CA SER A 560 -20.07 -9.52 26.59
C SER A 560 -19.10 -8.36 26.45
N ASN A 561 -17.79 -8.62 26.40
CA ASN A 561 -16.73 -7.62 26.25
C ASN A 561 -15.73 -8.04 25.18
N LEU A 562 -15.55 -7.20 24.17
CA LEU A 562 -14.57 -7.43 23.11
C LEU A 562 -13.72 -6.17 22.87
N THR A 563 -12.41 -6.34 22.88
CA THR A 563 -11.45 -5.37 22.39
C THR A 563 -10.63 -6.00 21.28
N LEU A 564 -10.72 -5.48 20.06
CA LEU A 564 -10.01 -5.97 18.90
C LEU A 564 -9.22 -4.85 18.23
N TYR A 565 -7.90 -4.94 18.30
CA TYR A 565 -6.98 -4.06 17.60
C TYR A 565 -6.49 -4.76 16.33
N ILE A 566 -6.93 -4.32 15.15
CA ILE A 566 -6.51 -4.91 13.87
C ILE A 566 -6.16 -3.82 12.84
N GLN A 567 -5.81 -2.63 13.33
CA GLN A 567 -5.40 -1.49 12.54
C GLN A 567 -4.02 -1.69 11.89
N ARG A 568 -3.78 -1.01 10.75
CA ARG A 568 -2.58 -1.17 9.89
C ARG A 568 -2.38 -2.59 9.34
N ASN A 569 -3.42 -3.14 8.74
CA ASN A 569 -3.39 -4.41 8.01
C ASN A 569 -3.75 -4.18 6.53
N LEU A 570 -4.14 -5.22 5.81
CA LEU A 570 -4.55 -5.19 4.39
C LEU A 570 -6.04 -5.55 4.23
N ILE A 571 -6.88 -5.22 5.22
CA ILE A 571 -8.30 -5.59 5.23
C ILE A 571 -9.07 -4.68 4.27
N GLY A 572 -9.77 -5.29 3.32
CA GLY A 572 -10.68 -4.65 2.38
C GLY A 572 -12.15 -4.71 2.82
N GLY A 573 -13.05 -4.46 1.87
CA GLY A 573 -14.49 -4.43 2.13
C GLY A 573 -15.08 -5.79 2.49
N GLU A 574 -14.63 -6.85 1.83
CA GLU A 574 -15.11 -8.21 2.07
C GLU A 574 -14.76 -8.69 3.48
N GLY A 575 -13.51 -8.47 3.91
CA GLY A 575 -13.03 -8.86 5.24
C GLY A 575 -13.72 -8.10 6.36
N ALA A 576 -13.92 -6.79 6.20
CA ALA A 576 -14.64 -5.98 7.19
C ALA A 576 -16.13 -6.35 7.28
N SER A 577 -16.77 -6.63 6.15
CA SER A 577 -18.15 -7.14 6.11
C SER A 577 -18.26 -8.52 6.77
N GLY A 578 -17.29 -9.40 6.53
CA GLY A 578 -17.16 -10.71 7.19
C GLY A 578 -17.01 -10.58 8.70
N LEU A 579 -16.15 -9.67 9.17
CA LEU A 579 -15.99 -9.34 10.59
C LEU A 579 -17.31 -8.83 11.18
N GLY A 580 -18.00 -7.92 10.50
CA GLY A 580 -19.31 -7.42 10.90
C GLY A 580 -20.37 -8.53 11.03
N SER A 581 -20.44 -9.43 10.05
CA SER A 581 -21.34 -10.59 10.08
C SER A 581 -21.07 -11.50 11.28
N GLY A 582 -19.79 -11.71 11.61
CA GLY A 582 -19.35 -12.43 12.80
C GLY A 582 -19.78 -11.75 14.11
N LEU A 583 -19.45 -10.47 14.27
CA LEU A 583 -19.81 -9.66 15.43
C LEU A 583 -21.33 -9.63 15.63
N GLY A 584 -22.11 -9.55 14.56
CA GLY A 584 -23.57 -9.55 14.63
C GLY A 584 -24.20 -10.84 15.20
N LYS A 585 -23.43 -11.92 15.37
CA LYS A 585 -23.85 -13.13 16.10
C LYS A 585 -23.57 -13.04 17.61
N CYS A 586 -22.69 -12.13 18.03
CA CYS A 586 -22.35 -11.88 19.43
C CYS A 586 -23.35 -10.90 20.05
N THR A 587 -24.62 -11.30 20.13
CA THR A 587 -25.73 -10.40 20.55
C THR A 587 -25.68 -10.00 22.03
N ASN A 588 -24.86 -10.66 22.84
CA ASN A 588 -24.64 -10.34 24.25
C ASN A 588 -23.58 -9.25 24.47
N LEU A 589 -22.94 -8.74 23.40
CA LEU A 589 -21.94 -7.70 23.50
C LEU A 589 -22.52 -6.43 24.14
N SER A 590 -21.88 -6.02 25.24
CA SER A 590 -22.20 -4.83 26.02
C SER A 590 -21.10 -3.76 25.90
N ASN A 591 -19.85 -4.20 25.72
CA ASN A 591 -18.68 -3.35 25.50
C ASN A 591 -17.91 -3.82 24.27
N LEU A 592 -17.71 -2.91 23.31
CA LEU A 592 -16.92 -3.16 22.12
C LEU A 592 -15.92 -2.03 21.88
N THR A 593 -14.64 -2.38 21.80
CA THR A 593 -13.61 -1.54 21.20
C THR A 593 -13.10 -2.24 19.95
N LEU A 594 -13.31 -1.62 18.78
CA LEU A 594 -12.87 -2.16 17.50
C LEU A 594 -12.01 -1.12 16.79
N ASN A 595 -10.74 -1.45 16.59
CA ASN A 595 -9.81 -0.59 15.87
C ASN A 595 -9.43 -1.18 14.52
N LEU A 596 -9.99 -0.59 13.48
CA LEU A 596 -9.84 -0.95 12.08
C LEU A 596 -9.11 0.14 11.27
N GLY A 597 -8.55 1.16 11.93
CA GLY A 597 -7.90 2.28 11.26
C GLY A 597 -6.77 1.86 10.31
N HIS A 598 -6.46 2.68 9.30
CA HIS A 598 -5.38 2.39 8.34
C HIS A 598 -5.53 1.04 7.63
N ASN A 599 -6.70 0.75 7.06
CA ASN A 599 -6.98 -0.39 6.20
C ASN A 599 -7.59 0.10 4.87
N GLN A 600 -8.26 -0.77 4.10
CA GLN A 600 -8.84 -0.49 2.77
C GLN A 600 -10.34 -0.84 2.72
N ILE A 601 -11.06 -0.59 3.81
CA ILE A 601 -12.42 -1.11 4.06
C ILE A 601 -13.45 -0.65 3.02
N GLY A 602 -13.39 0.58 2.54
CA GLY A 602 -14.34 1.06 1.53
C GLY A 602 -15.78 1.18 2.05
N ASP A 603 -16.71 1.51 1.14
CA ASP A 603 -18.13 1.65 1.45
C ASP A 603 -18.81 0.33 1.82
N GLU A 604 -18.53 -0.72 1.05
CA GLU A 604 -19.13 -2.04 1.26
C GLU A 604 -18.79 -2.59 2.65
N GLY A 605 -17.51 -2.50 3.05
CA GLY A 605 -17.06 -2.99 4.34
C GLY A 605 -17.63 -2.20 5.51
N ALA A 606 -17.70 -0.86 5.38
CA ALA A 606 -18.29 -0.01 6.42
C ALA A 606 -19.80 -0.27 6.59
N SER A 607 -20.52 -0.44 5.49
CA SER A 607 -21.95 -0.79 5.49
C SER A 607 -22.18 -2.19 6.05
N GLY A 608 -21.36 -3.18 5.66
CA GLY A 608 -21.38 -4.54 6.21
C GLY A 608 -21.11 -4.57 7.73
N LEU A 609 -20.12 -3.79 8.18
CA LEU A 609 -19.82 -3.61 9.60
C LEU A 609 -21.01 -2.99 10.35
N GLY A 610 -21.62 -1.94 9.78
CA GLY A 610 -22.83 -1.31 10.33
C GLY A 610 -23.99 -2.30 10.47
N SER A 611 -24.25 -3.10 9.44
CA SER A 611 -25.28 -4.15 9.44
C SER A 611 -25.04 -5.19 10.55
N GLY A 612 -23.78 -5.57 10.76
CA GLY A 612 -23.35 -6.44 11.85
C GLY A 612 -23.57 -5.85 13.22
N LEU A 613 -23.01 -4.66 13.47
CA LEU A 613 -23.14 -3.94 14.74
C LEU A 613 -24.59 -3.66 15.12
N GLY A 614 -25.44 -3.36 14.14
CA GLY A 614 -26.87 -3.14 14.36
C GLY A 614 -27.64 -4.35 14.88
N LYS A 615 -27.03 -5.55 14.93
CA LYS A 615 -27.58 -6.74 15.60
C LYS A 615 -27.14 -6.85 17.07
N CYS A 616 -26.09 -6.14 17.47
CA CYS A 616 -25.58 -6.09 18.84
C CYS A 616 -26.36 -5.04 19.66
N THR A 617 -27.66 -5.26 19.85
CA THR A 617 -28.57 -4.29 20.48
C THR A 617 -28.32 -4.07 21.98
N ASN A 618 -27.56 -4.95 22.63
CA ASN A 618 -27.15 -4.80 24.03
C ASN A 618 -25.91 -3.91 24.24
N LEU A 619 -25.31 -3.38 23.16
CA LEU A 619 -24.15 -2.50 23.26
C LEU A 619 -24.49 -1.25 24.06
N SER A 620 -23.73 -1.04 25.13
CA SER A 620 -23.77 0.15 25.98
C SER A 620 -22.56 1.06 25.75
N ASN A 621 -21.40 0.47 25.48
CA ASN A 621 -20.14 1.17 25.23
C ASN A 621 -19.55 0.72 23.90
N LEU A 622 -19.37 1.67 22.97
CA LEU A 622 -18.75 1.43 21.68
C LEU A 622 -17.63 2.43 21.42
N THR A 623 -16.44 1.93 21.15
CA THR A 623 -15.34 2.70 20.57
C THR A 623 -14.97 2.09 19.23
N LEU A 624 -15.11 2.87 18.16
CA LEU A 624 -14.89 2.42 16.79
C LEU A 624 -13.91 3.36 16.08
N TYR A 625 -12.78 2.79 15.65
CA TYR A 625 -11.77 3.49 14.87
C TYR A 625 -11.80 3.02 13.42
N LEU A 626 -12.18 3.92 12.51
CA LEU A 626 -12.31 3.70 11.07
C LEU A 626 -11.60 4.80 10.27
N GLN A 627 -10.70 5.57 10.87
CA GLN A 627 -9.88 6.54 10.15
C GLN A 627 -9.06 5.89 9.03
N LEU A 628 -8.78 6.63 7.95
CA LEU A 628 -7.91 6.18 6.86
C LEU A 628 -8.35 4.82 6.29
N ASN A 629 -9.61 4.72 5.86
CA ASN A 629 -10.20 3.48 5.35
C ASN A 629 -10.92 3.60 4.02
N GLN A 630 -10.81 4.76 3.37
CA GLN A 630 -11.45 5.01 2.08
C GLN A 630 -12.99 4.87 2.16
N ILE A 631 -13.61 5.36 3.23
CA ILE A 631 -15.07 5.29 3.40
C ILE A 631 -15.71 6.53 2.77
N GLY A 632 -16.67 6.32 1.88
CA GLY A 632 -17.50 7.35 1.24
C GLY A 632 -18.91 7.43 1.86
N VAL A 633 -19.82 8.06 1.11
CA VAL A 633 -21.18 8.38 1.58
C VAL A 633 -21.99 7.12 1.89
N GLU A 634 -21.98 6.12 1.00
CA GLU A 634 -22.72 4.87 1.16
C GLU A 634 -22.26 4.07 2.38
N GLY A 635 -20.95 4.04 2.64
CA GLY A 635 -20.39 3.38 3.81
C GLY A 635 -20.83 4.02 5.11
N VAL A 636 -20.81 5.36 5.18
CA VAL A 636 -21.26 6.10 6.37
C VAL A 636 -22.78 5.97 6.55
N LEU A 637 -23.57 5.96 5.48
CA LEU A 637 -25.01 5.72 5.53
C LEU A 637 -25.31 4.35 6.14
N GLY A 638 -24.64 3.29 5.65
CA GLY A 638 -24.78 1.94 6.17
C GLY A 638 -24.36 1.83 7.64
N LEU A 639 -23.23 2.46 8.00
CA LEU A 639 -22.74 2.52 9.37
C LEU A 639 -23.72 3.25 10.30
N GLY A 640 -24.21 4.43 9.91
CA GLY A 640 -25.18 5.22 10.68
C GLY A 640 -26.51 4.50 10.86
N SER A 641 -27.01 3.83 9.82
CA SER A 641 -28.21 2.98 9.89
C SER A 641 -28.05 1.81 10.88
N GLY A 642 -26.86 1.19 10.88
CA GLY A 642 -26.47 0.15 11.82
C GLY A 642 -26.43 0.64 13.27
N LEU A 643 -25.64 1.69 13.52
CA LEU A 643 -25.52 2.31 14.85
C LEU A 643 -26.86 2.78 15.40
N GLY A 644 -27.75 3.29 14.55
CA GLY A 644 -29.10 3.70 14.96
C GLY A 644 -30.00 2.57 15.47
N LYS A 645 -29.59 1.30 15.36
CA LYS A 645 -30.26 0.15 16.00
C LYS A 645 -29.71 -0.17 17.39
N CYS A 646 -28.53 0.34 17.74
CA CYS A 646 -27.90 0.15 19.04
C CYS A 646 -28.44 1.17 20.07
N THR A 647 -29.75 1.12 20.33
CA THR A 647 -30.45 2.13 21.14
C THR A 647 -30.07 2.15 22.62
N ASN A 648 -29.35 1.12 23.11
CA ASN A 648 -28.83 1.04 24.48
C ASN A 648 -27.47 1.73 24.66
N LEU A 649 -26.88 2.30 23.59
CA LEU A 649 -25.59 2.99 23.67
C LEU A 649 -25.68 4.19 24.63
N SER A 650 -24.83 4.17 25.65
CA SER A 650 -24.63 5.28 26.60
C SER A 650 -23.29 5.99 26.38
N ASN A 651 -22.29 5.30 25.83
CA ASN A 651 -21.00 5.86 25.46
C ASN A 651 -20.63 5.46 24.02
N LEU A 652 -20.38 6.45 23.18
CA LEU A 652 -19.90 6.25 21.81
C LEU A 652 -18.68 7.11 21.53
N ALA A 653 -17.60 6.49 21.07
CA ALA A 653 -16.48 7.16 20.44
C ALA A 653 -16.30 6.64 19.01
N LEU A 654 -16.43 7.52 18.03
CA LEU A 654 -16.35 7.18 16.61
C LEU A 654 -15.32 8.08 15.92
N TYR A 655 -14.28 7.44 15.39
CA TYR A 655 -13.19 8.10 14.67
C TYR A 655 -13.28 7.74 13.19
N LEU A 656 -13.69 8.70 12.37
CA LEU A 656 -13.89 8.59 10.92
C LEU A 656 -13.02 9.58 10.14
N TRP A 657 -12.02 10.18 10.79
CA TRP A 657 -11.16 11.17 10.14
C TRP A 657 -10.33 10.61 8.98
N GLN A 658 -9.95 11.46 8.03
CA GLN A 658 -9.28 11.05 6.77
C GLN A 658 -10.00 9.94 6.02
N ASN A 659 -11.28 10.17 5.75
CA ASN A 659 -12.08 9.44 4.78
C ASN A 659 -12.59 10.44 3.72
N TYR A 660 -13.56 10.09 2.88
CA TYR A 660 -13.97 10.95 1.76
C TYR A 660 -15.48 11.10 1.59
N PHE A 661 -16.24 11.05 2.68
CA PHE A 661 -17.67 11.36 2.66
C PHE A 661 -17.93 12.87 2.84
N ASP A 662 -19.11 13.31 2.38
CA ASP A 662 -19.50 14.71 2.29
C ASP A 662 -20.68 15.07 3.22
N ASN A 663 -21.42 16.13 2.89
CA ASN A 663 -22.61 16.58 3.60
C ASN A 663 -23.68 15.50 3.78
N GLU A 664 -23.91 14.67 2.77
CA GLU A 664 -24.92 13.61 2.82
C GLU A 664 -24.49 12.52 3.80
N GLY A 665 -23.22 12.14 3.75
CA GLY A 665 -22.61 11.19 4.70
C GLY A 665 -22.75 11.68 6.14
N ALA A 666 -22.37 12.92 6.42
CA ALA A 666 -22.49 13.51 7.77
C ALA A 666 -23.94 13.58 8.26
N SER A 667 -24.88 13.96 7.39
CA SER A 667 -26.30 14.04 7.71
C SER A 667 -26.91 12.66 8.01
N SER A 668 -26.54 11.65 7.23
CA SER A 668 -27.00 10.27 7.44
C SER A 668 -26.47 9.69 8.75
N LEU A 669 -25.22 9.97 9.11
CA LEU A 669 -24.64 9.63 10.41
C LEU A 669 -25.43 10.30 11.55
N GLY A 670 -25.72 11.60 11.43
CA GLY A 670 -26.57 12.33 12.38
C GLY A 670 -27.95 11.69 12.57
N SER A 671 -28.61 11.32 11.47
CA SER A 671 -29.92 10.64 11.49
C SER A 671 -29.86 9.30 12.23
N GLY A 672 -28.79 8.52 12.02
CA GLY A 672 -28.53 7.28 12.74
C GLY A 672 -28.31 7.49 14.24
N LEU A 673 -27.38 8.38 14.59
CA LEU A 673 -27.05 8.70 15.99
C LEU A 673 -28.24 9.29 16.74
N GLY A 674 -29.11 10.05 16.08
CA GLY A 674 -30.34 10.58 16.69
C GLY A 674 -31.35 9.54 17.16
N LYS A 675 -31.16 8.26 16.84
CA LYS A 675 -31.94 7.13 17.40
C LYS A 675 -31.35 6.59 18.70
N CYS A 676 -30.10 6.89 19.01
CA CYS A 676 -29.39 6.46 20.22
C CYS A 676 -29.67 7.43 21.39
N THR A 677 -30.93 7.53 21.80
CA THR A 677 -31.39 8.54 22.77
C THR A 677 -30.82 8.38 24.18
N ASN A 678 -30.22 7.23 24.49
CA ASN A 678 -29.55 6.96 25.77
C ASN A 678 -28.09 7.46 25.82
N LEU A 679 -27.55 8.02 24.72
CA LEU A 679 -26.18 8.52 24.68
C LEU A 679 -25.97 9.61 25.72
N SER A 680 -24.98 9.40 26.59
CA SER A 680 -24.54 10.31 27.65
C SER A 680 -23.17 10.90 27.37
N ASN A 681 -22.30 10.17 26.67
CA ASN A 681 -20.98 10.59 26.25
C ASN A 681 -20.78 10.28 24.76
N LEU A 682 -20.44 11.30 23.99
CA LEU A 682 -20.19 11.18 22.56
C LEU A 682 -18.88 11.85 22.17
N THR A 683 -18.00 11.09 21.53
CA THR A 683 -16.84 11.61 20.81
C THR A 683 -17.00 11.30 19.33
N LEU A 684 -17.05 12.35 18.50
CA LEU A 684 -17.07 12.24 17.04
C LEU A 684 -15.85 12.96 16.48
N ASP A 685 -14.93 12.20 15.89
CA ASP A 685 -13.79 12.76 15.17
C ASP A 685 -13.95 12.51 13.67
N LEU A 686 -14.38 13.56 12.96
CA LEU A 686 -14.66 13.55 11.53
C LEU A 686 -13.67 14.44 10.76
N TRP A 687 -12.52 14.78 11.36
CA TRP A 687 -11.48 15.61 10.75
C TRP A 687 -11.08 15.13 9.35
N ASP A 688 -10.78 16.07 8.44
CA ASP A 688 -10.28 15.75 7.09
C ASP A 688 -11.27 14.88 6.27
N ASN A 689 -12.55 15.29 6.28
CA ASN A 689 -13.64 14.81 5.40
C ASN A 689 -14.29 16.02 4.69
N GLN A 690 -15.16 15.81 3.70
CA GLN A 690 -15.73 16.87 2.86
C GLN A 690 -17.02 17.47 3.47
N ILE A 691 -17.03 17.72 4.78
CA ILE A 691 -18.22 18.18 5.52
C ILE A 691 -18.30 19.72 5.49
N GLY A 692 -19.32 20.24 4.82
CA GLY A 692 -19.73 21.64 4.82
C GLY A 692 -20.82 21.96 5.85
N ASP A 693 -21.43 23.12 5.69
CA ASP A 693 -22.48 23.67 6.57
C ASP A 693 -23.76 22.81 6.59
N GLU A 694 -24.20 22.30 5.44
CA GLU A 694 -25.35 21.39 5.37
C GLU A 694 -25.12 20.10 6.14
N GLY A 695 -23.94 19.48 5.99
CA GLY A 695 -23.56 18.27 6.71
C GLY A 695 -23.48 18.49 8.22
N ALA A 696 -22.88 19.61 8.65
CA ALA A 696 -22.83 20.00 10.05
C ALA A 696 -24.24 20.25 10.63
N SER A 697 -25.13 20.88 9.87
CA SER A 697 -26.54 21.09 10.24
C SER A 697 -27.31 19.78 10.38
N GLY A 698 -27.12 18.84 9.44
CA GLY A 698 -27.71 17.50 9.50
C GLY A 698 -27.23 16.71 10.72
N LEU A 699 -25.92 16.75 11.00
CA LEU A 699 -25.34 16.14 12.19
C LEU A 699 -25.93 16.76 13.47
N GLY A 700 -25.97 18.09 13.56
CA GLY A 700 -26.55 18.82 14.70
C GLY A 700 -28.02 18.50 14.94
N SER A 701 -28.81 18.38 13.86
CA SER A 701 -30.24 18.02 13.93
C SER A 701 -30.44 16.60 14.47
N GLY A 702 -29.56 15.67 14.13
CA GLY A 702 -29.54 14.31 14.67
C GLY A 702 -29.16 14.29 16.14
N LEU A 703 -28.05 14.93 16.49
CA LEU A 703 -27.55 15.00 17.86
C LEU A 703 -28.51 15.74 18.81
N GLY A 704 -29.31 16.69 18.31
CA GLY A 704 -30.37 17.35 19.08
C GLY A 704 -31.44 16.40 19.62
N LYS A 705 -31.54 15.17 19.09
CA LYS A 705 -32.43 14.11 19.62
C LYS A 705 -31.82 13.31 20.77
N CYS A 706 -30.50 13.40 20.98
CA CYS A 706 -29.78 12.73 22.06
C CYS A 706 -29.89 13.53 23.36
N THR A 707 -31.09 13.59 23.96
CA THR A 707 -31.39 14.50 25.08
C THR A 707 -30.64 14.20 26.37
N ASN A 708 -30.06 13.00 26.51
CA ASN A 708 -29.27 12.59 27.68
C ASN A 708 -27.77 12.93 27.54
N LEU A 709 -27.35 13.56 26.45
CA LEU A 709 -25.95 13.82 26.15
C LEU A 709 -25.39 14.87 27.12
N SER A 710 -24.39 14.45 27.91
CA SER A 710 -23.74 15.26 28.95
C SER A 710 -22.33 15.71 28.56
N ASN A 711 -21.61 14.88 27.79
CA ASN A 711 -20.30 15.21 27.26
C ASN A 711 -20.27 15.00 25.75
N LEU A 712 -19.92 16.05 25.01
CA LEU A 712 -19.76 16.03 23.56
C LEU A 712 -18.38 16.55 23.18
N THR A 713 -17.59 15.70 22.53
CA THR A 713 -16.38 16.08 21.80
C THR A 713 -16.66 15.94 20.31
N LEU A 714 -16.55 17.04 19.56
CA LEU A 714 -16.82 17.07 18.14
C LEU A 714 -15.66 17.74 17.39
N ASN A 715 -15.00 16.98 16.50
CA ASN A 715 -13.95 17.49 15.63
C ASN A 715 -14.41 17.42 14.16
N LEU A 716 -14.63 18.59 13.57
CA LEU A 716 -15.05 18.79 12.17
C LEU A 716 -13.99 19.54 11.36
N GLN A 717 -12.75 19.66 11.84
CA GLN A 717 -11.76 20.49 11.16
C GLN A 717 -11.53 19.97 9.72
N TYR A 718 -11.61 20.88 8.75
CA TYR A 718 -11.25 20.61 7.36
C TYR A 718 -10.00 21.42 7.01
N LYS A 719 -9.01 20.79 6.37
CA LYS A 719 -7.90 21.54 5.77
C LYS A 719 -8.27 21.89 4.33
N GLN A 720 -8.75 23.11 4.10
CA GLN A 720 -8.57 23.72 2.79
C GLN A 720 -7.07 23.93 2.57
N PHE A 721 -6.44 23.09 1.75
CA PHE A 721 -5.26 23.55 1.04
C PHE A 721 -5.74 24.50 -0.05
N THR A 722 -5.76 25.80 0.27
CA THR A 722 -5.72 26.85 -0.74
C THR A 722 -4.36 26.73 -1.44
N TYR A 723 -4.37 26.15 -2.64
CA TYR A 723 -3.23 26.16 -3.56
C TYR A 723 -3.31 27.38 -4.48
#